data_AF-A0A367KP83-F1
#
_entry.id   AF-A0A367KP83-F1
#
_cell.length_a   1.000
_cell.length_b   1.000
_cell.length_c   1.000
_cell.angle_alpha   90.00
_cell.angle_beta   90.00
_cell.angle_gamma   90.00
#
_symmetry.space_group_name_H-M   'P 1'
#
loop_
_entity.id
_entity.type
_entity.pdbx_description
1 polymer ?
#
loop_
_entity_poly.entity_id
_entity_poly.type
_entity_poly.pdbx_seq_one_letter_code
_entity_poly.pdbx_strand_id
1 'polypeptide(L)'
;MVIIVKGTIGNLNNVLRHTENNRSKENDRKRKFIQDDIQLTFPIHLNGIQAHHEHVLKAFTQGEHDDITIDWEFSDQTEALLARMIARSSMVILWENKWRISKEEIYQQKITNERELLIAIVLGISQRWIETNHVHLEWKNGLWMRLSFGVDPERMDELVFTKDQRNESLDAFFLALQPPVTNLRLNHYVSDKMQSNLSPFQTQNVEWMLKREGHYADHQGFVLPFASVYQKPPLLHTQINGLIINQANDRIVTDQEQLERLQRISYRGGILADEMGLGKTVCATLIITPNMIVSQWISEFKKHAPSLRYYIYKGRNKGDTIDTKGLAKYDVVLSDYETLKTEINHSIPSPNRPRRKAVKYGYSQSPLVTTFWFRCAQMIESNTSKITKMAKRIPHYYSWAVSGTPMKKNYTDLYTLYDFLKLEKTLTPTVFSQFVKKRAFMEFAKETIRRNTKRYLDSQVQIPPQYRHVVLVPFSTIEQHYYQDLWRQCRQEIDLDWLDRLDWVCPTDQIDRYNSALSRQRSWLLALRQSCIHPSVIINPSYRLIKTNSKIQLLSEVLVDMGRDAQDTLDDHQYAFYKSSLRLAGMHEVLELFESAVEIYTSALVPVLSLEQAHGKAVQRVENMRDEGNENNLSSLKNKHQRWLLLLHQFYFYAAGVSHVLKREAEEEAYYGQADALREKMLRKSVDRVESAIEEVNKSVQKGLNMKQHEAGSRHLNINLALLGDNGKHTKNVIENVNKIGIVLDRQLKRMNDLKNKALPILTKSLAEKKEKDAPTGDEYAVSLSEQELCQVYLDAYNELLKDRNFIVKGTTSSQSDQERENDKFMSEEAKLVKKTETEFRSQITSLAGFRIESLKDTEQHLRILKGSSNLSDYVRDLQNESVWIRELLLSQEDLLECLDNDARKLSSLLNARISYYRKLQIISNTLL
;
A
#
# COMPACT_ATOMS: atom_id res chain seq x y z
N MET A 1 74.44 -34.10 38.18
CA MET A 1 74.35 -33.33 36.91
C MET A 1 73.03 -32.59 36.93
N VAL A 2 73.04 -31.26 36.97
CA VAL A 2 71.80 -30.47 36.91
C VAL A 2 71.40 -30.36 35.44
N ILE A 3 70.40 -31.14 35.03
CA ILE A 3 69.88 -31.10 33.66
C ILE A 3 68.81 -30.00 33.61
N ILE A 4 69.17 -28.81 33.12
CA ILE A 4 68.18 -27.76 32.83
C ILE A 4 67.68 -28.00 31.41
N VAL A 5 66.43 -28.44 31.27
CA VAL A 5 65.78 -28.58 29.96
C VAL A 5 65.08 -27.27 29.61
N LYS A 6 65.67 -26.49 28.70
CA LYS A 6 65.00 -25.31 28.11
C LYS A 6 64.26 -25.72 26.83
N GLY A 7 62.96 -25.99 26.95
CA GLY A 7 62.10 -26.30 25.80
C GLY A 7 61.23 -25.12 25.35
N THR A 8 61.11 -24.95 24.03
CA THR A 8 60.12 -24.07 23.38
C THR A 8 58.93 -24.90 22.89
N ILE A 9 57.70 -24.39 23.00
CA ILE A 9 56.51 -25.06 22.46
C ILE A 9 56.66 -25.24 20.94
N GLY A 10 56.55 -26.49 20.48
CA GLY A 10 56.46 -26.82 19.06
C GLY A 10 55.13 -26.36 18.46
N ASN A 11 55.09 -26.22 17.13
CA ASN A 11 53.97 -25.68 16.37
C ASN A 11 52.61 -26.30 16.76
N LEU A 12 51.65 -25.46 17.17
CA LEU A 12 50.38 -25.80 17.85
C LEU A 12 49.36 -26.60 17.00
N ASN A 13 49.70 -27.02 15.79
CA ASN A 13 48.74 -27.54 14.81
C ASN A 13 48.38 -29.04 14.95
N ASN A 14 48.92 -29.78 15.94
CA ASN A 14 48.83 -31.25 15.97
C ASN A 14 47.91 -31.87 17.04
N VAL A 15 47.10 -31.11 17.78
CA VAL A 15 46.44 -31.62 19.01
C VAL A 15 44.94 -31.92 18.90
N LEU A 16 44.27 -31.68 17.77
CA LEU A 16 42.84 -32.01 17.59
C LEU A 16 42.52 -33.45 17.15
N ARG A 17 43.45 -34.41 17.21
CA ARG A 17 43.18 -35.79 16.75
C ARG A 17 42.61 -36.77 17.78
N HIS A 18 42.47 -36.40 19.05
CA HIS A 18 42.01 -37.36 20.08
C HIS A 18 40.70 -36.99 20.81
N THR A 19 40.05 -35.88 20.49
CA THR A 19 38.73 -35.51 21.05
C THR A 19 37.59 -35.52 20.02
N GLU A 20 37.85 -35.91 18.77
CA GLU A 20 36.79 -36.02 17.73
C GLU A 20 35.95 -37.30 17.84
N ASN A 21 36.36 -38.31 18.62
CA ASN A 21 35.63 -39.59 18.69
C ASN A 21 34.41 -39.61 19.62
N ASN A 22 34.06 -38.54 20.33
CA ASN A 22 32.88 -38.48 21.21
C ASN A 22 31.81 -37.47 20.76
N ARG A 23 31.74 -37.12 19.47
CA ARG A 23 30.58 -36.40 18.91
C ARG A 23 29.57 -37.36 18.29
N SER A 24 28.88 -38.12 19.14
CA SER A 24 27.54 -38.61 18.82
C SER A 24 26.49 -37.68 19.45
N LYS A 25 25.56 -37.22 18.61
CA LYS A 25 24.17 -36.79 18.88
C LYS A 25 23.89 -36.12 20.24
N GLU A 26 23.55 -34.83 20.23
CA GLU A 26 22.29 -34.32 20.83
C GLU A 26 22.22 -32.79 20.80
N ASN A 27 21.20 -32.28 20.10
CA ASN A 27 20.67 -30.95 20.28
C ASN A 27 19.82 -30.96 21.55
N ASP A 28 20.34 -30.43 22.65
CA ASP A 28 19.45 -29.96 23.71
C ASP A 28 20.04 -28.77 24.48
N ARG A 29 19.29 -27.68 24.51
CA ARG A 29 19.65 -26.42 25.18
C ARG A 29 19.22 -26.47 26.64
N LYS A 30 19.99 -27.15 27.48
CA LYS A 30 20.07 -26.87 28.93
C LYS A 30 21.52 -27.03 29.39
N ARG A 31 21.96 -26.08 30.23
CA ARG A 31 23.30 -25.90 30.79
C ARG A 31 24.03 -27.24 31.06
N LYS A 32 25.07 -27.57 30.28
CA LYS A 32 26.05 -28.61 30.64
C LYS A 32 27.12 -27.95 31.50
N PHE A 33 27.13 -28.31 32.78
CA PHE A 33 28.20 -28.00 33.72
C PHE A 33 29.47 -28.74 33.27
N ILE A 34 30.63 -28.07 33.27
CA ILE A 34 31.93 -28.73 33.14
C ILE A 34 32.18 -29.39 34.49
N GLN A 35 32.09 -30.71 34.57
CA GLN A 35 32.22 -31.47 35.82
C GLN A 35 33.52 -32.29 35.88
N ASP A 36 34.39 -32.18 34.86
CA ASP A 36 35.66 -32.91 34.77
C ASP A 36 36.85 -31.93 34.75
N ASP A 37 37.97 -32.33 35.37
CA ASP A 37 39.25 -31.60 35.34
C ASP A 37 39.69 -31.25 33.90
N ILE A 38 40.09 -30.00 33.67
CA ILE A 38 40.62 -29.59 32.36
C ILE A 38 42.01 -30.20 32.19
N GLN A 39 42.18 -31.09 31.21
CA GLN A 39 43.47 -31.70 30.90
C GLN A 39 44.11 -31.10 29.65
N LEU A 40 45.35 -30.63 29.77
CA LEU A 40 46.15 -30.15 28.64
C LEU A 40 47.42 -30.98 28.50
N THR A 41 47.71 -31.47 27.30
CA THR A 41 48.91 -32.28 27.03
C THR A 41 49.78 -31.60 25.99
N PHE A 42 51.06 -31.39 26.31
CA PHE A 42 52.02 -30.68 25.45
C PHE A 42 53.27 -31.52 25.19
N PRO A 43 53.81 -31.52 23.96
CA PRO A 43 55.14 -32.07 23.70
C PRO A 43 56.22 -31.10 24.19
N ILE A 44 57.24 -31.62 24.89
CA ILE A 44 58.41 -30.86 25.35
C ILE A 44 59.56 -31.10 24.37
N HIS A 45 59.97 -30.05 23.65
CA HIS A 45 61.18 -30.09 22.85
C HIS A 45 62.43 -29.96 23.74
N LEU A 46 63.26 -31.00 23.74
CA LEU A 46 64.49 -31.08 24.53
C LEU A 46 65.64 -30.42 23.75
N ASN A 47 65.93 -29.14 24.00
CA ASN A 47 67.07 -28.48 23.33
C ASN A 47 68.38 -28.75 24.08
N GLY A 48 69.40 -29.25 23.38
CA GLY A 48 70.77 -29.40 23.91
C GLY A 48 71.06 -30.70 24.67
N ILE A 49 70.17 -31.70 24.60
CA ILE A 49 70.34 -32.99 25.26
C ILE A 49 71.02 -34.00 24.30
N GLN A 50 72.18 -34.53 24.68
CA GLN A 50 72.86 -35.59 23.94
C GLN A 50 72.13 -36.94 24.10
N ALA A 51 72.15 -37.80 23.08
CA ALA A 51 71.38 -39.06 23.02
C ALA A 51 71.54 -40.00 24.23
N HIS A 52 72.68 -39.98 24.93
CA HIS A 52 72.91 -40.81 26.12
C HIS A 52 72.11 -40.34 27.36
N HIS A 53 71.62 -39.10 27.39
CA HIS A 53 70.79 -38.56 28.47
C HIS A 53 69.28 -38.88 28.27
N GLU A 54 68.84 -39.30 27.08
CA GLU A 54 67.44 -39.69 26.85
C GLU A 54 67.04 -40.94 27.66
N HIS A 55 67.98 -41.86 27.91
CA HIS A 55 67.73 -43.03 28.75
C HIS A 55 67.43 -42.67 30.22
N VAL A 56 68.07 -41.61 30.73
CA VAL A 56 67.82 -41.10 32.10
C VAL A 56 66.43 -40.47 32.19
N LEU A 57 66.02 -39.70 31.17
CA LEU A 57 64.68 -39.10 31.11
C LEU A 57 63.58 -40.15 30.92
N LYS A 58 63.82 -41.20 30.13
CA LYS A 58 62.89 -42.35 30.01
C LYS A 58 62.72 -43.10 31.34
N ALA A 59 63.80 -43.34 32.07
CA ALA A 59 63.73 -43.95 33.40
C ALA A 59 62.98 -43.06 34.40
N PHE A 60 63.17 -41.73 34.33
CA PHE A 60 62.47 -40.74 35.16
C PHE A 60 60.95 -40.73 34.91
N THR A 61 60.49 -41.03 33.69
CA THR A 61 59.04 -41.16 33.38
C THR A 61 58.43 -42.52 33.76
N GLN A 62 59.24 -43.50 34.17
CA GLN A 62 58.81 -44.88 34.47
C GLN A 62 58.92 -45.27 35.95
N GLY A 63 59.56 -44.44 36.79
CA GLY A 63 59.69 -44.66 38.24
C GLY A 63 58.65 -43.88 39.05
N GLU A 64 58.29 -44.40 40.23
CA GLU A 64 57.58 -43.65 41.26
C GLU A 64 58.51 -42.56 41.81
N HIS A 65 58.30 -41.30 41.40
CA HIS A 65 59.10 -40.16 41.85
C HIS A 65 58.23 -39.04 42.42
N ASP A 66 58.81 -38.39 43.44
CA ASP A 66 58.34 -37.24 44.22
C ASP A 66 57.50 -36.22 43.45
N ASP A 67 56.43 -35.76 44.10
CA ASP A 67 55.47 -34.76 43.63
C ASP A 67 56.14 -33.61 42.85
N ILE A 68 55.95 -33.61 41.53
CA ILE A 68 56.33 -32.48 40.67
C ILE A 68 55.32 -31.36 40.94
N THR A 69 55.81 -30.24 41.45
CA THR A 69 55.01 -29.05 41.77
C THR A 69 55.17 -27.99 40.69
N ILE A 70 54.10 -27.23 40.42
CA ILE A 70 54.12 -26.08 39.51
C ILE A 70 53.91 -24.81 40.31
N ASP A 71 54.93 -23.96 40.30
CA ASP A 71 54.89 -22.62 40.85
C ASP A 71 54.57 -21.61 39.75
N TRP A 72 53.68 -20.67 40.05
CA TRP A 72 53.39 -19.52 39.19
C TRP A 72 53.78 -18.21 39.88
N GLU A 73 54.55 -17.38 39.18
CA GLU A 73 54.90 -16.02 39.59
C GLU A 73 54.25 -15.02 38.61
N PHE A 74 53.48 -14.06 39.14
CA PHE A 74 52.81 -13.03 38.35
C PHE A 74 53.34 -11.64 38.70
N SER A 75 53.56 -10.81 37.68
CA SER A 75 53.95 -9.40 37.83
C SER A 75 53.10 -8.55 36.89
N ASP A 76 52.26 -7.69 37.46
CA ASP A 76 51.37 -6.83 36.70
C ASP A 76 52.09 -5.52 36.35
N GLN A 77 52.23 -5.23 35.05
CA GLN A 77 52.83 -4.00 34.53
C GLN A 77 51.74 -3.11 33.91
N THR A 78 52.06 -1.84 33.67
CA THR A 78 51.10 -0.85 33.14
C THR A 78 50.36 -1.31 31.89
N GLU A 79 51.03 -2.05 30.99
CA GLU A 79 50.48 -2.47 29.69
C GLU A 79 50.37 -4.00 29.50
N ALA A 80 50.88 -4.82 30.42
CA ALA A 80 50.92 -6.28 30.26
C ALA A 80 51.00 -7.01 31.61
N LEU A 81 50.46 -8.23 31.68
CA LEU A 81 50.69 -9.17 32.76
C LEU A 81 51.87 -10.08 32.37
N LEU A 82 52.91 -10.11 33.20
CA LEU A 82 54.00 -11.08 33.07
C LEU A 82 53.68 -12.29 33.94
N ALA A 83 53.63 -13.47 33.34
CA ALA A 83 53.41 -14.73 34.04
C ALA A 83 54.61 -15.65 33.84
N ARG A 84 55.14 -16.21 34.92
CA ARG A 84 56.26 -17.16 34.88
C ARG A 84 55.81 -18.46 35.53
N MET A 85 55.91 -19.55 34.79
CA MET A 85 55.59 -20.89 35.26
C MET A 85 56.87 -21.68 35.46
N ILE A 86 57.00 -22.35 36.61
CA ILE A 86 58.18 -23.13 36.98
C ILE A 86 57.73 -24.49 37.49
N ALA A 87 58.12 -25.57 36.80
CA ALA A 87 57.92 -26.93 37.28
C ALA A 87 59.17 -27.40 38.05
N ARG A 88 58.98 -27.83 39.31
CA ARG A 88 60.07 -28.21 40.21
C ARG A 88 59.80 -29.60 40.82
N SER A 89 60.87 -30.36 41.02
CA SER A 89 60.90 -31.52 41.92
C SER A 89 61.85 -31.19 43.08
N SER A 90 61.80 -31.94 44.18
CA SER A 90 62.33 -31.64 45.54
C SER A 90 63.73 -30.97 45.62
N MET A 91 64.60 -31.10 44.61
CA MET A 91 65.86 -30.36 44.52
C MET A 91 66.24 -29.81 43.11
N VAL A 92 65.33 -29.84 42.12
CA VAL A 92 65.65 -29.51 40.72
C VAL A 92 64.51 -28.75 40.01
N ILE A 93 64.85 -27.65 39.30
CA ILE A 93 63.94 -26.99 38.35
C ILE A 93 63.97 -27.79 37.04
N LEU A 94 62.85 -28.43 36.72
CA LEU A 94 62.72 -29.27 35.53
C LEU A 94 62.43 -28.41 34.28
N TRP A 95 61.61 -27.37 34.44
CA TRP A 95 61.16 -26.53 33.35
C TRP A 95 60.76 -25.13 33.82
N GLU A 96 61.07 -24.11 33.02
CA GLU A 96 60.69 -22.72 33.28
C GLU A 96 60.24 -22.06 31.98
N ASN A 97 59.08 -21.37 32.02
CA ASN A 97 58.58 -20.58 30.89
C ASN A 97 58.07 -19.21 31.35
N LYS A 98 58.34 -18.17 30.55
CA LYS A 98 57.93 -16.79 30.82
C LYS A 98 57.02 -16.28 29.71
N TRP A 99 55.91 -15.69 30.11
CA TRP A 99 54.86 -15.20 29.24
C TRP A 99 54.68 -13.70 29.48
N ARG A 100 54.51 -12.95 28.38
CA ARG A 100 54.05 -11.56 28.42
C ARG A 100 52.70 -11.52 27.72
N ILE A 101 51.65 -11.31 28.50
CA ILE A 101 50.27 -11.22 28.01
C ILE A 101 49.92 -9.74 28.01
N SER A 102 49.69 -9.15 26.84
CA SER A 102 49.31 -7.72 26.79
C SER A 102 47.94 -7.53 27.43
N LYS A 103 47.69 -6.39 28.08
CA LYS A 103 46.36 -6.11 28.64
C LYS A 103 45.28 -6.12 27.56
N GLU A 104 45.62 -5.83 26.30
CA GLU A 104 44.73 -5.96 25.14
C GLU A 104 44.34 -7.42 24.83
N GLU A 105 45.23 -8.39 25.08
CA GLU A 105 44.97 -9.83 24.92
C GLU A 105 44.10 -10.38 26.06
N ILE A 106 44.23 -9.84 27.29
CA ILE A 106 43.44 -10.22 28.48
C ILE A 106 41.94 -9.96 28.28
N TYR A 107 41.58 -8.94 27.49
CA TYR A 107 40.18 -8.58 27.22
C TYR A 107 39.56 -9.32 26.00
N GLN A 108 40.21 -10.36 25.46
CA GLN A 108 39.62 -11.16 24.37
C GLN A 108 38.65 -12.21 24.92
N GLN A 109 37.36 -12.06 24.60
CA GLN A 109 36.26 -12.81 25.25
C GLN A 109 35.78 -14.07 24.49
N LYS A 110 36.53 -14.54 23.49
CA LYS A 110 36.16 -15.75 22.76
C LYS A 110 37.39 -16.63 22.59
N ILE A 111 37.38 -17.80 23.22
CA ILE A 111 38.39 -18.83 23.01
C ILE A 111 38.10 -19.45 21.64
N THR A 112 38.84 -19.01 20.63
CA THR A 112 38.76 -19.51 19.26
C THR A 112 40.02 -20.28 18.85
N ASN A 113 41.11 -20.11 19.59
CA ASN A 113 42.35 -20.85 19.44
C ASN A 113 42.92 -21.24 20.82
N GLU A 114 43.88 -22.17 20.81
CA GLU A 114 44.50 -22.70 22.04
C GLU A 114 45.38 -21.66 22.77
N ARG A 115 45.86 -20.60 22.09
CA ARG A 115 46.59 -19.49 22.75
C ARG A 115 45.66 -18.68 23.66
N GLU A 116 44.43 -18.43 23.21
CA GLU A 116 43.38 -17.76 23.99
C GLU A 116 42.92 -18.65 25.16
N LEU A 117 42.83 -19.98 24.97
CA LEU A 117 42.54 -20.93 26.06
C LEU A 117 43.64 -20.91 27.13
N LEU A 118 44.91 -20.91 26.72
CA LEU A 118 46.04 -20.85 27.63
C LEU A 118 46.07 -19.53 28.41
N ILE A 119 45.80 -18.39 27.75
CA ILE A 119 45.71 -17.07 28.40
C ILE A 119 44.58 -17.07 29.45
N ALA A 120 43.42 -17.64 29.14
CA ALA A 120 42.31 -17.78 30.08
C ALA A 120 42.68 -18.59 31.32
N ILE A 121 43.42 -19.70 31.15
CA ILE A 121 43.87 -20.54 32.28
C ILE A 121 44.90 -19.79 33.14
N VAL A 122 45.87 -19.12 32.52
CA VAL A 122 46.90 -18.33 33.22
C VAL A 122 46.27 -17.20 34.04
N LEU A 123 45.25 -16.52 33.49
CA LEU A 123 44.47 -15.50 34.20
C LEU A 123 43.67 -16.11 35.35
N GLY A 124 42.98 -17.24 35.12
CA GLY A 124 42.26 -17.95 36.16
C GLY A 124 43.15 -18.39 37.32
N ILE A 125 44.37 -18.87 37.05
CA ILE A 125 45.36 -19.22 38.09
C ILE A 125 45.82 -17.96 38.84
N SER A 126 46.12 -16.85 38.13
CA SER A 126 46.52 -15.57 38.75
C SER A 126 45.47 -15.01 39.72
N GLN A 127 44.18 -15.26 39.42
CA GLN A 127 43.04 -14.79 40.20
C GLN A 127 42.54 -15.84 41.20
N ARG A 128 43.24 -16.99 41.29
CA ARG A 128 42.93 -18.14 42.17
C ARG A 128 41.55 -18.76 41.93
N TRP A 129 41.13 -18.83 40.66
CA TRP A 129 39.88 -19.49 40.24
C TRP A 129 40.10 -20.91 39.73
N ILE A 130 41.35 -21.22 39.36
CA ILE A 130 41.77 -22.50 38.81
C ILE A 130 42.98 -22.96 39.62
N GLU A 131 42.95 -24.19 40.11
CA GLU A 131 44.05 -24.83 40.83
C GLU A 131 44.73 -25.88 39.96
N THR A 132 46.05 -26.02 40.09
CA THR A 132 46.81 -27.08 39.41
C THR A 132 46.70 -28.37 40.22
N ASN A 133 45.99 -29.38 39.70
CA ASN A 133 45.70 -30.61 40.44
C ASN A 133 46.86 -31.62 40.33
N HIS A 134 47.24 -32.03 39.11
CA HIS A 134 48.29 -33.01 38.89
C HIS A 134 49.13 -32.74 37.64
N VAL A 135 50.42 -33.06 37.72
CA VAL A 135 51.38 -32.98 36.62
C VAL A 135 51.90 -34.38 36.32
N HIS A 136 51.66 -34.86 35.11
CA HIS A 136 52.13 -36.17 34.68
C HIS A 136 53.06 -36.03 33.48
N LEU A 137 54.29 -36.55 33.60
CA LEU A 137 55.23 -36.66 32.49
C LEU A 137 55.07 -38.02 31.82
N GLU A 138 54.92 -38.04 30.50
CA GLU A 138 54.73 -39.27 29.72
C GLU A 138 55.72 -39.31 28.56
N TRP A 139 56.35 -40.47 28.31
CA TRP A 139 57.24 -40.63 27.16
C TRP A 139 56.51 -41.29 25.99
N LYS A 140 56.14 -40.50 24.97
CA LYS A 140 55.48 -40.96 23.73
C LYS A 140 56.20 -40.38 22.51
N ASN A 141 57.20 -41.11 22.00
CA ASN A 141 58.08 -40.64 20.92
C ASN A 141 58.73 -39.26 21.20
N GLY A 142 59.12 -39.03 22.46
CA GLY A 142 59.58 -37.75 23.01
C GLY A 142 58.96 -37.52 24.39
N LEU A 143 59.42 -36.50 25.12
CA LEU A 143 58.87 -36.15 26.42
C LEU A 143 57.58 -35.33 26.27
N TRP A 144 56.50 -35.74 26.91
CA TRP A 144 55.23 -35.01 26.97
C TRP A 144 54.87 -34.70 28.41
N MET A 145 54.16 -33.59 28.61
CA MET A 145 53.63 -33.19 29.91
C MET A 145 52.12 -33.04 29.82
N ARG A 146 51.40 -33.72 30.70
CA ARG A 146 49.96 -33.56 30.92
C ARG A 146 49.74 -32.78 32.22
N LEU A 147 48.98 -31.70 32.12
CA LEU A 147 48.55 -30.86 33.23
C LEU A 147 47.06 -31.04 33.42
N SER A 148 46.62 -31.35 34.64
CA SER A 148 45.20 -31.28 35.03
C SER A 148 44.94 -30.06 35.91
N PHE A 149 43.84 -29.38 35.63
CA PHE A 149 43.42 -28.19 36.36
C PHE A 149 42.01 -28.42 36.94
N GLY A 150 41.86 -28.16 38.23
CA GLY A 150 40.58 -28.13 38.93
C GLY A 150 40.00 -26.73 38.93
N VAL A 151 38.68 -26.62 38.76
CA VAL A 151 37.96 -25.34 38.84
C VAL A 151 37.19 -25.29 40.15
N ASP A 152 37.31 -24.20 40.91
CA ASP A 152 36.57 -24.02 42.17
C ASP A 152 35.06 -23.94 41.90
N PRO A 153 34.24 -24.91 42.39
CA PRO A 153 32.80 -24.97 42.10
C PRO A 153 32.02 -23.77 42.65
N GLU A 154 32.47 -23.14 43.73
CA GLU A 154 31.74 -22.05 44.40
C GLU A 154 31.87 -20.71 43.66
N ARG A 155 32.87 -20.57 42.77
CA ARG A 155 33.12 -19.34 41.98
C ARG A 155 32.86 -19.52 40.48
N MET A 156 32.28 -20.65 40.08
CA MET A 156 31.91 -20.96 38.70
C MET A 156 30.95 -19.94 38.06
N ASP A 157 30.09 -19.28 38.85
CA ASP A 157 29.16 -18.25 38.36
C ASP A 157 29.86 -16.91 38.05
N GLU A 158 31.08 -16.69 38.54
CA GLU A 158 31.91 -15.53 38.21
C GLU A 158 32.76 -15.77 36.94
N LEU A 159 32.99 -17.05 36.59
CA LEU A 159 33.66 -17.52 35.37
C LEU A 159 32.74 -17.50 34.12
N VAL A 160 31.82 -16.55 34.06
CA VAL A 160 31.11 -16.24 32.82
C VAL A 160 32.05 -15.39 31.99
N PHE A 161 32.70 -15.98 30.97
CA PHE A 161 33.17 -15.21 29.82
C PHE A 161 31.93 -14.57 29.19
N THR A 162 31.57 -13.39 29.68
CA THR A 162 30.50 -12.59 29.10
C THR A 162 30.92 -12.35 27.68
N LYS A 163 30.22 -13.02 26.77
CA LYS A 163 30.16 -12.67 25.37
C LYS A 163 29.98 -11.15 25.33
N ASP A 164 30.97 -10.37 24.91
CA ASP A 164 30.67 -9.10 24.27
C ASP A 164 29.88 -9.58 23.05
N GLN A 165 28.57 -9.56 23.23
CA GLN A 165 27.80 -8.71 22.36
C GLN A 165 28.63 -7.43 22.27
N ARG A 166 29.44 -7.28 21.21
CA ARG A 166 29.93 -5.97 20.82
C ARG A 166 28.69 -5.11 20.96
N ASN A 167 28.69 -4.17 21.90
CA ASN A 167 27.50 -3.44 22.25
C ASN A 167 26.85 -2.92 20.96
N GLU A 168 25.83 -3.63 20.48
CA GLU A 168 24.99 -3.24 19.36
C GLU A 168 24.00 -2.16 19.83
N SER A 169 24.03 -1.82 21.12
CA SER A 169 23.28 -0.69 21.66
C SER A 169 23.91 0.62 21.16
N LEU A 170 23.07 1.43 20.53
CA LEU A 170 23.39 2.78 20.09
C LEU A 170 23.98 3.63 21.24
N ASP A 171 23.55 3.37 22.47
CA ASP A 171 23.98 4.10 23.67
C ASP A 171 25.46 3.88 23.99
N ALA A 172 25.96 2.65 23.89
CA ALA A 172 27.37 2.37 24.14
C ALA A 172 28.28 3.05 23.10
N PHE A 173 27.86 3.05 21.83
CA PHE A 173 28.53 3.80 20.77
C PHE A 173 28.60 5.29 21.11
N PHE A 174 27.49 5.90 21.51
CA PHE A 174 27.45 7.33 21.86
C PHE A 174 28.24 7.69 23.11
N LEU A 175 28.28 6.80 24.12
CA LEU A 175 29.12 6.98 25.31
C LEU A 175 30.60 7.01 24.95
N ALA A 176 31.05 6.15 24.03
CA ALA A 176 32.44 6.10 23.59
C ALA A 176 32.91 7.36 22.82
N LEU A 177 32.00 8.20 22.33
CA LEU A 177 32.28 9.45 21.61
C LEU A 177 32.38 10.68 22.53
N GLN A 178 32.21 10.51 23.84
CA GLN A 178 32.27 11.61 24.80
C GLN A 178 33.72 12.04 25.04
N PRO A 179 34.05 13.34 24.89
CA PRO A 179 35.35 13.86 25.29
C PRO A 179 35.46 13.93 26.83
N PRO A 180 36.67 13.93 27.42
CA PRO A 180 36.83 14.08 28.86
C PRO A 180 36.34 15.46 29.36
N VAL A 181 35.64 15.50 30.51
CA VAL A 181 35.30 16.78 31.17
C VAL A 181 36.58 17.45 31.66
N THR A 182 36.77 18.70 31.27
CA THR A 182 37.81 19.56 31.84
C THR A 182 37.21 20.93 32.19
N ASN A 183 37.73 21.55 33.24
CA ASN A 183 37.36 22.91 33.64
C ASN A 183 38.24 23.98 32.99
N LEU A 184 39.17 23.57 32.12
CA LEU A 184 40.06 24.46 31.40
C LEU A 184 39.25 25.33 30.44
N ARG A 185 39.42 26.64 30.58
CA ARG A 185 38.96 27.63 29.61
C ARG A 185 40.18 28.08 28.82
N LEU A 186 40.07 28.14 27.50
CA LEU A 186 40.98 28.96 26.71
C LEU A 186 40.68 30.41 27.09
N ASN A 187 41.40 30.92 28.08
CA ASN A 187 41.46 32.35 28.32
C ASN A 187 42.00 32.96 27.02
N HIS A 188 41.33 33.98 26.48
CA HIS A 188 41.71 34.78 25.30
C HIS A 188 41.20 34.36 23.90
N TYR A 189 40.21 33.48 23.75
CA TYR A 189 39.50 33.37 22.45
C TYR A 189 38.57 34.57 22.14
N VAL A 190 38.70 35.68 22.86
CA VAL A 190 37.92 36.90 22.65
C VAL A 190 38.64 37.72 21.58
N SER A 191 38.37 37.44 20.32
CA SER A 191 38.54 38.48 19.31
C SER A 191 37.65 39.66 19.73
N ASP A 192 38.13 40.91 19.60
CA ASP A 192 37.32 42.12 19.84
C ASP A 192 35.98 42.15 19.05
N LYS A 193 35.82 41.23 18.10
CA LYS A 193 34.62 41.04 17.25
C LYS A 193 33.59 40.05 17.81
N MET A 194 33.90 39.28 18.86
CA MET A 194 32.99 38.30 19.50
C MET A 194 32.65 38.75 20.93
N GLN A 195 31.37 38.93 21.22
CA GLN A 195 30.90 39.54 22.48
C GLN A 195 30.55 38.53 23.58
N SER A 196 30.89 37.25 23.41
CA SER A 196 30.39 36.15 24.25
C SER A 196 31.47 35.33 24.95
N ASN A 197 31.25 35.07 26.24
CA ASN A 197 32.08 34.17 27.03
C ASN A 197 31.64 32.72 26.80
N LEU A 198 32.53 31.89 26.24
CA LEU A 198 32.28 30.46 26.05
C LEU A 198 32.44 29.70 27.37
N SER A 199 31.58 28.69 27.59
CA SER A 199 31.73 27.74 28.69
C SER A 199 32.91 26.78 28.47
N PRO A 200 33.46 26.11 29.51
CA PRO A 200 34.62 25.23 29.36
C PRO A 200 34.44 24.14 28.28
N PHE A 201 33.30 23.45 28.24
CA PHE A 201 33.03 22.47 27.18
C PHE A 201 32.87 23.10 25.79
N GLN A 202 32.28 24.30 25.67
CA GLN A 202 32.17 25.02 24.39
C GLN A 202 33.56 25.38 23.87
N THR A 203 34.44 25.81 24.75
CA THR A 203 35.84 26.11 24.44
C THR A 203 36.57 24.88 23.89
N GLN A 204 36.44 23.72 24.54
CA GLN A 204 37.03 22.49 24.03
C GLN A 204 36.45 22.06 22.68
N ASN A 205 35.15 22.32 22.45
CA ASN A 205 34.53 22.05 21.16
C ASN A 205 35.14 22.95 20.06
N VAL A 206 35.35 24.24 20.34
CA VAL A 206 36.01 25.17 19.41
C VAL A 206 37.45 24.73 19.14
N GLU A 207 38.21 24.35 20.17
CA GLU A 207 39.58 23.84 20.00
C GLU A 207 39.63 22.58 19.12
N TRP A 208 38.73 21.64 19.38
CA TRP A 208 38.58 20.44 18.57
C TRP A 208 38.20 20.78 17.12
N MET A 209 37.30 21.76 16.91
CA MET A 209 36.93 22.23 15.57
C MET A 209 38.13 22.81 14.82
N LEU A 210 38.93 23.67 15.46
CA LEU A 210 40.13 24.25 14.85
C LEU A 210 41.15 23.18 14.47
N LYS A 211 41.39 22.22 15.38
CA LYS A 211 42.29 21.10 15.14
C LYS A 211 41.83 20.29 13.92
N ARG A 212 40.52 20.08 13.75
CA ARG A 212 39.93 19.43 12.57
C ARG A 212 40.00 20.27 11.29
N GLU A 213 40.15 21.60 11.41
CA GLU A 213 40.45 22.51 10.30
C GLU A 213 41.96 22.66 10.06
N GLY A 214 42.83 21.98 10.82
CA GLY A 214 44.29 22.04 10.70
C GLY A 214 44.93 23.26 11.37
N HIS A 215 44.23 23.89 12.31
CA HIS A 215 44.66 25.10 13.01
C HIS A 215 44.67 24.89 14.53
N TYR A 216 45.37 25.77 15.23
CA TYR A 216 45.23 25.94 16.67
C TYR A 216 45.11 27.43 16.97
N ALA A 217 44.65 27.77 18.17
CA ALA A 217 44.72 29.14 18.65
C ALA A 217 45.87 29.31 19.63
N ASP A 218 46.60 30.40 19.49
CA ASP A 218 47.61 30.79 20.45
C ASP A 218 47.00 31.41 21.72
N HIS A 219 47.85 31.75 22.69
CA HIS A 219 47.42 32.37 23.96
C HIS A 219 46.79 33.77 23.80
N GLN A 220 46.83 34.36 22.60
CA GLN A 220 46.24 35.65 22.28
C GLN A 220 44.95 35.51 21.44
N GLY A 221 44.55 34.28 21.10
CA GLY A 221 43.34 34.00 20.31
C GLY A 221 43.54 34.09 18.80
N PHE A 222 44.77 34.24 18.31
CA PHE A 222 45.06 34.19 16.88
C PHE A 222 45.06 32.74 16.40
N VAL A 223 44.40 32.52 15.26
CA VAL A 223 44.31 31.20 14.62
C VAL A 223 45.54 30.99 13.73
N LEU A 224 46.39 30.04 14.10
CA LEU A 224 47.62 29.70 13.40
C LEU A 224 47.54 28.30 12.78
N PRO A 225 48.15 28.07 11.60
CA PRO A 225 48.19 26.74 11.00
C PRO A 225 49.08 25.81 11.83
N PHE A 226 48.66 24.56 11.99
CA PHE A 226 49.39 23.57 12.75
C PHE A 226 50.47 22.94 11.85
N ALA A 227 51.73 23.38 11.99
CA ALA A 227 52.83 22.99 11.09
C ALA A 227 53.13 21.47 11.08
N SER A 228 52.82 20.76 12.16
CA SER A 228 53.05 19.30 12.29
C SER A 228 51.88 18.43 11.81
N VAL A 229 50.84 19.01 11.19
CA VAL A 229 49.70 18.25 10.60
C VAL A 229 50.17 17.25 9.53
N TYR A 230 51.24 17.59 8.81
CA TYR A 230 51.80 16.79 7.72
C TYR A 230 52.72 15.64 8.18
N GLN A 231 52.98 15.52 9.49
CA GLN A 231 53.86 14.48 10.04
C GLN A 231 53.11 13.21 10.45
N LYS A 232 51.77 13.24 10.51
CA LYS A 232 50.93 12.08 10.89
C LYS A 232 50.36 11.38 9.65
N PRO A 233 50.10 10.06 9.72
CA PRO A 233 49.40 9.36 8.64
C PRO A 233 47.98 9.94 8.44
N PRO A 234 47.41 9.86 7.23
CA PRO A 234 46.03 10.30 6.98
C PRO A 234 45.01 9.59 7.88
N LEU A 235 43.85 10.20 8.10
CA LEU A 235 42.86 9.82 9.12
C LEU A 235 42.37 8.35 9.10
N LEU A 236 42.35 7.71 7.92
CA LEU A 236 41.96 6.31 7.76
C LEU A 236 43.15 5.37 7.55
N HIS A 237 44.37 5.85 7.74
CA HIS A 237 45.58 5.13 7.41
C HIS A 237 46.45 4.95 8.65
N THR A 238 47.08 3.80 8.75
CA THR A 238 48.05 3.48 9.79
C THR A 238 49.39 3.13 9.18
N GLN A 239 50.47 3.44 9.89
CA GLN A 239 51.81 3.07 9.47
C GLN A 239 52.19 1.72 10.10
N ILE A 240 52.42 0.71 9.28
CA ILE A 240 52.86 -0.63 9.71
C ILE A 240 54.12 -0.97 8.93
N ASN A 241 55.25 -1.19 9.64
CA ASN A 241 56.54 -1.53 9.06
C ASN A 241 57.01 -0.56 7.94
N GLY A 242 56.75 0.74 8.10
CA GLY A 242 57.10 1.77 7.12
C GLY A 242 56.10 1.94 5.96
N LEU A 243 55.09 1.07 5.85
CA LEU A 243 54.03 1.16 4.84
C LEU A 243 52.79 1.84 5.40
N ILE A 244 52.14 2.68 4.59
CA ILE A 244 50.91 3.39 4.97
C ILE A 244 49.72 2.61 4.41
N ILE A 245 48.92 2.02 5.30
CA ILE A 245 47.82 1.11 4.95
C ILE A 245 46.49 1.75 5.32
N ASN A 246 45.55 1.78 4.37
CA ASN A 246 44.18 2.22 4.60
C ASN A 246 43.38 1.17 5.38
N GLN A 247 42.90 1.50 6.58
CA GLN A 247 42.20 0.57 7.47
C GLN A 247 40.78 0.22 6.99
N ALA A 248 40.19 1.00 6.08
CA ALA A 248 38.85 0.74 5.56
C ALA A 248 38.84 -0.31 4.44
N ASN A 249 39.83 -0.30 3.56
CA ASN A 249 39.89 -1.18 2.37
C ASN A 249 41.20 -1.98 2.22
N ASP A 250 42.09 -1.90 3.21
CA ASP A 250 43.37 -2.62 3.32
C ASP A 250 44.35 -2.34 2.16
N ARG A 251 44.20 -1.21 1.45
CA ARG A 251 45.09 -0.80 0.36
C ARG A 251 46.32 -0.05 0.89
N ILE A 252 47.47 -0.30 0.26
CA ILE A 252 48.74 0.36 0.58
C ILE A 252 48.88 1.62 -0.27
N VAL A 253 49.25 2.74 0.36
CA VAL A 253 49.63 3.99 -0.31
C VAL A 253 51.14 4.01 -0.45
N THR A 254 51.62 3.91 -1.68
CA THR A 254 53.06 3.91 -2.01
C THR A 254 53.53 5.23 -2.61
N ASP A 255 52.62 6.03 -3.16
CA ASP A 255 52.91 7.30 -3.81
C ASP A 255 52.88 8.48 -2.83
N GLN A 256 53.94 9.30 -2.85
CA GLN A 256 54.11 10.43 -1.95
C GLN A 256 53.17 11.60 -2.30
N GLU A 257 52.86 11.81 -3.58
CA GLU A 257 51.92 12.86 -3.99
C GLU A 257 50.48 12.52 -3.53
N GLN A 258 50.09 11.25 -3.66
CA GLN A 258 48.83 10.75 -3.11
C GLN A 258 48.78 10.88 -1.58
N LEU A 259 49.87 10.59 -0.88
CA LEU A 259 49.94 10.73 0.58
C LEU A 259 49.70 12.18 1.03
N GLU A 260 50.42 13.14 0.44
CA GLU A 260 50.24 14.56 0.76
C GLU A 260 48.82 15.04 0.47
N ARG A 261 48.24 14.58 -0.63
CA ARG A 261 46.85 14.89 -0.99
C ARG A 261 45.85 14.30 0.02
N LEU A 262 46.05 13.07 0.48
CA LEU A 262 45.20 12.42 1.49
C LEU A 262 45.32 13.09 2.86
N GLN A 263 46.52 13.51 3.25
CA GLN A 263 46.74 14.32 4.46
C GLN A 263 45.96 15.63 4.37
N ARG A 264 46.03 16.37 3.26
CA ARG A 264 45.26 17.63 3.07
C ARG A 264 43.73 17.45 3.07
N ILE A 265 43.22 16.25 2.80
CA ILE A 265 41.78 15.95 2.81
C ILE A 265 41.30 15.49 4.19
N SER A 266 42.18 14.83 4.95
CA SER A 266 41.91 14.30 6.30
C SER A 266 41.47 15.36 7.33
N TYR A 267 41.85 16.63 7.11
CA TYR A 267 41.62 17.77 8.02
C TYR A 267 40.62 18.80 7.45
N ARG A 268 39.51 18.33 6.85
CA ARG A 268 38.45 19.19 6.26
C ARG A 268 37.15 19.24 7.07
N GLY A 269 37.24 19.36 8.40
CA GLY A 269 36.07 19.48 9.30
C GLY A 269 35.63 18.16 9.95
N GLY A 270 34.39 18.03 10.42
CA GLY A 270 33.93 16.87 11.21
C GLY A 270 32.42 16.86 11.55
N ILE A 271 31.99 15.88 12.34
CA ILE A 271 30.61 15.77 12.86
C ILE A 271 30.59 16.29 14.29
N LEU A 272 29.81 17.33 14.53
CA LEU A 272 29.65 17.90 15.86
C LEU A 272 28.24 17.63 16.36
N ALA A 273 28.12 16.62 17.22
CA ALA A 273 26.85 16.01 17.60
C ALA A 273 26.35 16.44 18.98
N ASP A 274 26.43 17.75 19.26
CA ASP A 274 25.93 18.32 20.53
C ASP A 274 24.40 18.42 20.55
N GLU A 275 23.84 18.42 21.77
CA GLU A 275 22.41 18.69 22.00
C GLU A 275 22.03 20.13 21.60
N MET A 276 20.76 20.37 21.26
CA MET A 276 20.29 21.65 20.73
C MET A 276 20.55 22.81 21.72
N GLY A 277 21.16 23.93 21.26
CA GLY A 277 21.30 25.17 22.03
C GLY A 277 22.73 25.71 22.31
N LEU A 278 23.77 25.31 21.56
CA LEU A 278 25.19 25.55 21.92
C LEU A 278 26.04 26.35 20.90
N GLY A 279 25.49 27.47 20.39
CA GLY A 279 26.09 28.55 19.55
C GLY A 279 27.47 28.36 18.86
N LYS A 280 27.54 28.44 17.51
CA LYS A 280 28.78 28.25 16.70
C LYS A 280 28.75 29.03 15.36
N THR A 281 29.66 29.98 15.01
CA THR A 281 30.01 30.44 13.61
C THR A 281 31.12 31.53 13.54
N VAL A 282 32.05 31.57 12.51
CA VAL A 282 32.68 32.80 11.85
C VAL A 282 33.36 32.56 10.44
N CYS A 283 33.04 33.34 9.38
CA CYS A 283 33.65 33.55 8.01
C CYS A 283 33.19 32.72 6.78
N ALA A 284 32.83 33.40 5.67
CA ALA A 284 32.04 32.97 4.48
C ALA A 284 31.43 31.56 4.58
N THR A 285 30.53 31.41 5.54
CA THR A 285 29.95 30.14 5.95
C THR A 285 28.55 30.01 5.37
N LEU A 286 28.32 28.96 4.58
CA LEU A 286 26.95 28.54 4.25
C LEU A 286 26.40 27.72 5.42
N ILE A 287 25.28 28.14 5.98
CA ILE A 287 24.55 27.39 7.01
C ILE A 287 23.22 26.94 6.43
N ILE A 288 23.03 25.62 6.40
CA ILE A 288 21.81 24.99 5.93
C ILE A 288 21.05 24.45 7.13
N THR A 289 19.83 24.94 7.33
CA THR A 289 19.08 24.73 8.58
C THR A 289 17.57 24.59 8.33
N PRO A 290 16.77 23.94 9.19
CA PRO A 290 15.32 24.02 9.12
C PRO A 290 14.82 25.46 9.18
N ASN A 291 13.79 25.77 8.39
CA ASN A 291 13.23 27.14 8.32
C ASN A 291 12.82 27.68 9.71
N MET A 292 12.33 26.81 10.60
CA MET A 292 11.88 27.16 11.95
C MET A 292 12.95 27.82 12.83
N ILE A 293 14.25 27.56 12.59
CA ILE A 293 15.34 28.06 13.44
C ILE A 293 16.20 29.13 12.74
N VAL A 294 15.83 29.58 11.54
CA VAL A 294 16.52 30.68 10.85
C VAL A 294 16.45 31.98 11.66
N SER A 295 15.28 32.29 12.25
CA SER A 295 15.08 33.45 13.12
C SER A 295 15.96 33.38 14.38
N GLN A 296 16.15 32.17 14.92
CA GLN A 296 17.04 31.94 16.05
C GLN A 296 18.49 32.23 15.67
N TRP A 297 18.99 31.72 14.54
CA TRP A 297 20.34 32.04 14.04
C TRP A 297 20.59 33.54 13.89
N ILE A 298 19.62 34.29 13.38
CA ILE A 298 19.71 35.75 13.24
C ILE A 298 19.84 36.42 14.61
N SER A 299 19.06 35.96 15.60
CA SER A 299 19.08 36.50 16.96
C SER A 299 20.43 36.22 17.62
N GLU A 300 20.98 35.02 17.43
CA GLU A 300 22.30 34.62 17.94
C GLU A 300 23.43 35.43 17.27
N PHE A 301 23.38 35.67 15.95
CA PHE A 301 24.36 36.54 15.28
C PHE A 301 24.37 37.96 15.83
N LYS A 302 23.18 38.55 15.99
CA LYS A 302 23.05 39.90 16.57
C LYS A 302 23.58 39.98 18.00
N LYS A 303 23.38 38.93 18.78
CA LYS A 303 23.78 38.87 20.20
C LYS A 303 25.27 38.61 20.40
N HIS A 304 25.86 37.74 19.60
CA HIS A 304 27.21 37.21 19.87
C HIS A 304 28.29 37.72 18.92
N ALA A 305 27.92 38.11 17.70
CA ALA A 305 28.85 38.59 16.68
C ALA A 305 28.18 39.62 15.75
N PRO A 306 27.78 40.81 16.27
CA PRO A 306 27.03 41.81 15.50
C PRO A 306 27.81 42.38 14.30
N SER A 307 29.13 42.22 14.28
CA SER A 307 29.97 42.64 13.14
C SER A 307 29.87 41.71 11.92
N LEU A 308 29.23 40.54 12.02
CA LEU A 308 29.07 39.61 10.90
C LEU A 308 27.93 40.05 9.97
N ARG A 309 28.22 40.16 8.68
CA ARG A 309 27.21 40.41 7.65
C ARG A 309 26.62 39.07 7.21
N TYR A 310 25.31 38.90 7.38
CA TYR A 310 24.61 37.69 6.95
C TYR A 310 23.58 37.97 5.84
N TYR A 311 23.30 36.97 5.00
CA TYR A 311 22.23 37.00 4.00
C TYR A 311 21.33 35.77 4.12
N ILE A 312 20.03 35.95 3.91
CA ILE A 312 19.06 34.84 3.91
C ILE A 312 18.72 34.54 2.45
N TYR A 313 19.24 33.43 1.96
CA TYR A 313 18.97 32.97 0.61
C TYR A 313 17.66 32.17 0.58
N LYS A 314 16.63 32.72 -0.08
CA LYS A 314 15.28 32.13 -0.13
C LYS A 314 15.05 31.24 -1.35
N GLY A 315 16.04 31.16 -2.24
CA GLY A 315 15.98 30.36 -3.46
C GLY A 315 15.40 31.10 -4.65
N ARG A 316 15.87 30.71 -5.85
CA ARG A 316 15.47 31.37 -7.11
C ARG A 316 13.99 31.28 -7.42
N ASN A 317 13.37 30.14 -7.10
CA ASN A 317 11.93 29.94 -7.34
C ASN A 317 11.05 30.85 -6.46
N LYS A 318 11.60 31.42 -5.38
CA LYS A 318 10.93 32.40 -4.53
C LYS A 318 11.31 33.85 -4.88
N GLY A 319 11.91 34.08 -6.05
CA GLY A 319 12.23 35.42 -6.59
C GLY A 319 13.58 36.00 -6.17
N ASP A 320 14.46 35.22 -5.54
CA ASP A 320 15.80 35.67 -5.16
C ASP A 320 16.73 35.72 -6.38
N THR A 321 17.11 36.92 -6.82
CA THR A 321 17.94 37.15 -8.02
C THR A 321 19.41 37.38 -7.71
N ILE A 322 19.85 37.15 -6.46
CA ILE A 322 21.24 37.37 -6.07
C ILE A 322 22.18 36.44 -6.86
N ASP A 323 23.27 37.01 -7.38
CA ASP A 323 24.31 36.29 -8.11
C ASP A 323 25.46 35.89 -7.17
N THR A 324 26.44 35.15 -7.69
CA THR A 324 27.60 34.70 -6.92
C THR A 324 28.40 35.87 -6.34
N LYS A 325 28.54 36.96 -7.09
CA LYS A 325 29.23 38.17 -6.64
C LYS A 325 28.46 38.89 -5.53
N GLY A 326 27.14 38.84 -5.55
CA GLY A 326 26.28 39.33 -4.48
C GLY A 326 26.42 38.51 -3.19
N LEU A 327 26.42 37.18 -3.29
CA LEU A 327 26.61 36.30 -2.13
C LEU A 327 28.00 36.45 -1.50
N ALA A 328 29.03 36.68 -2.30
CA ALA A 328 30.41 36.86 -1.83
C ALA A 328 30.62 38.12 -0.96
N LYS A 329 29.65 39.05 -0.89
CA LYS A 329 29.71 40.25 -0.03
C LYS A 329 29.39 39.95 1.43
N TYR A 330 28.83 38.79 1.73
CA TYR A 330 28.39 38.41 3.07
C TYR A 330 29.33 37.40 3.71
N ASP A 331 29.46 37.46 5.04
CA ASP A 331 30.31 36.58 5.82
C ASP A 331 29.57 35.28 6.19
N VAL A 332 28.24 35.29 6.19
CA VAL A 332 27.39 34.12 6.41
C VAL A 332 26.20 34.13 5.44
N VAL A 333 25.88 32.99 4.84
CA VAL A 333 24.65 32.81 4.05
C VAL A 333 23.82 31.72 4.69
N LEU A 334 22.56 32.04 5.02
CA LEU A 334 21.58 31.12 5.57
C LEU A 334 20.67 30.62 4.45
N SER A 335 20.44 29.32 4.39
CA SER A 335 19.47 28.71 3.46
C SER A 335 18.73 27.57 4.16
N ASP A 336 17.51 27.28 3.69
CA ASP A 336 16.65 26.26 4.28
C ASP A 336 16.54 24.98 3.42
N TYR A 337 16.02 23.92 4.02
CA TYR A 337 15.84 22.63 3.35
C TYR A 337 14.83 22.65 2.21
N GLU A 338 13.81 23.49 2.28
CA GLU A 338 12.84 23.63 1.19
C GLU A 338 13.49 24.24 -0.06
N THR A 339 14.33 25.24 0.16
CA THR A 339 15.12 25.93 -0.85
C THR A 339 16.03 24.91 -1.52
N LEU A 340 16.85 24.18 -0.78
CA LEU A 340 17.72 23.14 -1.35
C LEU A 340 16.96 22.06 -2.14
N LYS A 341 15.77 21.66 -1.66
CA LYS A 341 14.93 20.65 -2.35
C LYS A 341 14.46 21.13 -3.72
N THR A 342 14.23 22.42 -3.90
CA THR A 342 13.84 23.02 -5.19
C THR A 342 15.05 23.34 -6.07
N GLU A 343 16.15 23.79 -5.46
CA GLU A 343 17.36 24.23 -6.15
C GLU A 343 18.19 23.11 -6.78
N ILE A 344 18.01 21.86 -6.33
CA ILE A 344 18.65 20.69 -6.95
C ILE A 344 18.43 20.65 -8.47
N ASN A 345 17.29 21.13 -8.95
CA ASN A 345 16.96 21.17 -10.37
C ASN A 345 17.81 22.18 -11.16
N HIS A 346 18.47 23.12 -10.48
CA HIS A 346 19.37 24.15 -11.02
C HIS A 346 20.84 23.87 -10.71
N SER A 347 21.18 22.69 -10.20
CA SER A 347 22.54 22.34 -9.77
C SER A 347 23.40 21.68 -10.85
N ILE A 348 22.82 21.30 -12.00
CA ILE A 348 23.53 20.68 -13.13
C ILE A 348 23.41 21.63 -14.32
N PRO A 349 24.48 21.91 -15.10
CA PRO A 349 24.34 22.64 -16.36
C PRO A 349 23.38 21.89 -17.32
N SER A 350 22.56 22.62 -18.08
CA SER A 350 21.68 21.99 -19.08
C SER A 350 22.52 21.14 -20.04
N PRO A 351 22.11 19.89 -20.37
CA PRO A 351 22.83 19.08 -21.34
C PRO A 351 22.91 19.81 -22.68
N ASN A 352 24.10 19.79 -23.29
CA ASN A 352 24.38 20.44 -24.55
C ASN A 352 23.64 19.69 -25.68
N ARG A 353 22.36 20.03 -25.91
CA ARG A 353 21.57 19.46 -27.01
C ARG A 353 21.81 20.32 -28.25
N PRO A 354 22.33 19.78 -29.37
CA PRO A 354 22.36 20.51 -30.62
C PRO A 354 20.92 20.78 -31.06
N ARG A 355 20.46 22.03 -30.95
CA ARG A 355 19.10 22.45 -31.31
C ARG A 355 19.17 23.57 -32.35
N ARG A 356 18.29 23.49 -33.36
CA ARG A 356 18.22 24.40 -34.53
C ARG A 356 17.81 25.86 -34.22
N LYS A 357 17.48 26.23 -32.96
CA LYS A 357 17.18 27.60 -32.55
C LYS A 357 17.76 27.90 -31.17
N ALA A 358 18.44 29.04 -31.05
CA ALA A 358 18.96 29.55 -29.78
C ALA A 358 17.81 29.91 -28.83
N VAL A 359 17.87 29.42 -27.60
CA VAL A 359 16.89 29.72 -26.55
C VAL A 359 17.18 31.13 -26.00
N LYS A 360 16.17 32.01 -25.99
CA LYS A 360 16.26 33.40 -25.49
C LYS A 360 16.37 33.54 -23.95
N TYR A 361 16.27 32.45 -23.20
CA TYR A 361 16.38 32.44 -21.74
C TYR A 361 17.58 31.58 -21.31
N GLY A 362 18.60 32.21 -20.72
CA GLY A 362 19.78 31.52 -20.21
C GLY A 362 19.42 30.62 -19.03
N TYR A 363 19.78 29.34 -19.13
CA TYR A 363 19.74 28.43 -17.99
C TYR A 363 20.82 28.88 -16.99
N SER A 364 20.42 29.58 -15.93
CA SER A 364 21.35 30.01 -14.88
C SER A 364 21.44 28.91 -13.81
N GLN A 365 22.65 28.49 -13.49
CA GLN A 365 22.94 27.53 -12.40
C GLN A 365 22.75 28.20 -11.04
N SER A 366 22.36 27.43 -10.02
CA SER A 366 22.17 27.94 -8.65
C SER A 366 23.41 28.70 -8.13
N PRO A 367 23.25 29.87 -7.48
CA PRO A 367 24.34 30.62 -6.84
C PRO A 367 25.05 29.80 -5.78
N LEU A 368 24.35 28.84 -5.13
CA LEU A 368 24.91 27.97 -4.11
C LEU A 368 25.95 26.99 -4.67
N VAL A 369 25.84 26.59 -5.94
CA VAL A 369 26.76 25.66 -6.60
C VAL A 369 27.87 26.39 -7.36
N THR A 370 27.60 27.61 -7.81
CA THR A 370 28.56 28.44 -8.54
C THR A 370 29.48 29.26 -7.63
N THR A 371 29.15 29.38 -6.35
CA THR A 371 30.00 29.98 -5.31
C THR A 371 30.81 28.91 -4.60
N PHE A 372 32.12 29.10 -4.44
CA PHE A 372 32.99 28.23 -3.64
C PHE A 372 32.98 28.69 -2.18
N TRP A 373 32.50 27.83 -1.28
CA TRP A 373 32.29 28.19 0.13
C TRP A 373 33.52 27.87 0.99
N PHE A 374 33.83 28.75 1.93
CA PHE A 374 34.91 28.49 2.89
C PHE A 374 34.50 27.40 3.88
N ARG A 375 33.30 27.51 4.46
CA ARG A 375 32.67 26.47 5.28
C ARG A 375 31.24 26.18 4.82
N CYS A 376 30.85 24.91 4.88
CA CYS A 376 29.46 24.48 4.75
C CYS A 376 29.04 23.71 6.00
N ALA A 377 28.07 24.26 6.75
CA ALA A 377 27.49 23.63 7.93
C ALA A 377 26.06 23.17 7.63
N GLN A 378 25.75 21.89 7.87
CA GLN A 378 24.43 21.31 7.60
C GLN A 378 23.86 20.58 8.83
N MET A 379 22.59 20.83 9.14
CA MET A 379 21.87 20.12 10.22
C MET A 379 21.16 18.83 9.75
N ILE A 380 21.92 17.80 9.39
CA ILE A 380 21.40 16.64 8.64
C ILE A 380 20.49 15.74 9.49
N GLU A 381 19.30 15.42 8.97
CA GLU A 381 18.35 14.48 9.59
C GLU A 381 17.98 13.24 8.75
N SER A 382 18.40 13.09 7.48
CA SER A 382 18.08 11.90 6.67
C SER A 382 18.96 11.62 5.44
N ASN A 383 19.04 10.33 5.06
CA ASN A 383 20.00 9.76 4.11
C ASN A 383 19.57 9.72 2.63
N THR A 384 18.32 10.03 2.28
CA THR A 384 17.76 9.69 0.95
C THR A 384 17.06 10.83 0.21
N SER A 385 17.21 12.08 0.67
CA SER A 385 16.45 13.21 0.12
C SER A 385 17.17 13.95 -1.04
N LYS A 386 16.39 14.71 -1.82
CA LYS A 386 16.90 15.71 -2.78
C LYS A 386 17.85 16.73 -2.13
N ILE A 387 17.68 17.00 -0.83
CA ILE A 387 18.51 17.93 -0.05
C ILE A 387 19.93 17.38 0.09
N THR A 388 20.07 16.10 0.44
CA THR A 388 21.38 15.44 0.58
C THR A 388 22.13 15.43 -0.76
N LYS A 389 21.42 15.24 -1.88
CA LYS A 389 22.02 15.35 -3.23
C LYS A 389 22.46 16.79 -3.54
N MET A 390 21.71 17.80 -3.11
CA MET A 390 22.04 19.20 -3.34
C MET A 390 23.26 19.60 -2.52
N ALA A 391 23.25 19.29 -1.22
CA ALA A 391 24.34 19.60 -0.30
C ALA A 391 25.69 19.02 -0.77
N LYS A 392 25.69 17.79 -1.31
CA LYS A 392 26.90 17.16 -1.89
C LYS A 392 27.48 17.94 -3.09
N ARG A 393 26.64 18.62 -3.86
CA ARG A 393 27.04 19.38 -5.07
C ARG A 393 27.58 20.76 -4.75
N ILE A 394 27.30 21.27 -3.55
CA ILE A 394 27.83 22.57 -3.12
C ILE A 394 29.35 22.43 -2.96
N PRO A 395 30.15 23.28 -3.63
CA PRO A 395 31.61 23.22 -3.49
C PRO A 395 32.05 23.98 -2.24
N HIS A 396 32.77 23.31 -1.35
CA HIS A 396 33.23 23.89 -0.07
C HIS A 396 34.63 23.41 0.30
N TYR A 397 35.36 24.19 1.10
CA TYR A 397 36.67 23.82 1.63
C TYR A 397 36.56 22.97 2.89
N TYR A 398 35.87 23.49 3.92
CA TYR A 398 35.54 22.79 5.16
C TYR A 398 34.06 22.42 5.23
N SER A 399 33.75 21.30 5.86
CA SER A 399 32.36 20.87 6.08
C SER A 399 32.12 20.43 7.51
N TRP A 400 30.96 20.83 8.04
CA TRP A 400 30.53 20.53 9.40
C TRP A 400 29.13 19.94 9.38
N ALA A 401 28.96 18.74 9.93
CA ALA A 401 27.64 18.16 10.15
C ALA A 401 27.24 18.37 11.61
N VAL A 402 26.14 19.08 11.85
CA VAL A 402 25.65 19.36 13.21
C VAL A 402 24.36 18.60 13.45
N SER A 403 24.36 17.63 14.37
CA SER A 403 23.17 16.80 14.61
C SER A 403 23.12 16.28 16.03
N GLY A 404 22.00 16.51 16.74
CA GLY A 404 21.82 15.96 18.09
C GLY A 404 21.73 14.42 18.11
N THR A 405 21.38 13.79 16.98
CA THR A 405 21.27 12.33 16.85
C THR A 405 21.80 11.91 15.46
N PRO A 406 23.13 11.74 15.30
CA PRO A 406 23.74 11.48 14.00
C PRO A 406 23.41 10.07 13.45
N MET A 407 22.89 9.17 14.30
CA MET A 407 22.45 7.82 13.95
C MET A 407 21.07 7.55 14.58
N LYS A 408 20.11 7.02 13.82
CA LYS A 408 18.74 6.74 14.29
C LYS A 408 18.54 5.26 14.60
N LYS A 409 18.89 4.38 13.67
CA LYS A 409 18.68 2.93 13.82
C LYS A 409 19.95 2.12 13.56
N ASN A 410 20.65 2.42 12.47
CA ASN A 410 21.77 1.62 11.99
C ASN A 410 22.97 2.50 11.65
N TYR A 411 24.18 1.95 11.73
CA TYR A 411 25.41 2.64 11.35
C TYR A 411 25.41 3.16 9.90
N THR A 412 24.60 2.60 9.01
CA THR A 412 24.37 3.12 7.65
C THR A 412 23.89 4.56 7.64
N ASP A 413 23.24 5.03 8.71
CA ASP A 413 22.80 6.41 8.87
C ASP A 413 24.00 7.38 8.83
N LEU A 414 25.13 7.00 9.42
CA LEU A 414 26.36 7.80 9.45
C LEU A 414 27.02 7.94 8.08
N TYR A 415 26.79 7.01 7.15
CA TYR A 415 27.45 7.02 5.85
C TYR A 415 27.23 8.35 5.11
N THR A 416 26.00 8.87 5.10
CA THR A 416 25.72 10.09 4.34
C THR A 416 26.31 11.34 4.98
N LEU A 417 26.51 11.33 6.30
CA LEU A 417 27.25 12.39 6.99
C LEU A 417 28.71 12.38 6.52
N TYR A 418 29.36 11.20 6.51
CA TYR A 418 30.74 11.08 6.04
C TYR A 418 30.89 11.40 4.55
N ASP A 419 29.92 11.01 3.71
CA ASP A 419 29.90 11.33 2.29
C ASP A 419 29.68 12.83 2.03
N PHE A 420 28.89 13.51 2.87
CA PHE A 420 28.79 14.98 2.84
C PHE A 420 30.11 15.64 3.26
N LEU A 421 30.73 15.15 4.33
CA LEU A 421 31.99 15.70 4.84
C LEU A 421 33.18 15.50 3.88
N LYS A 422 33.08 14.53 2.95
CA LYS A 422 34.13 14.21 1.96
C LYS A 422 35.51 13.98 2.58
N LEU A 423 35.56 13.44 3.81
CA LEU A 423 36.80 13.14 4.53
C LEU A 423 37.65 12.08 3.83
N GLU A 424 37.02 11.17 3.08
CA GLU A 424 37.71 10.16 2.28
C GLU A 424 36.85 9.78 1.06
N LYS A 425 37.40 9.91 -0.15
CA LYS A 425 36.68 9.64 -1.40
C LYS A 425 36.54 8.14 -1.73
N THR A 426 37.32 7.28 -1.05
CA THR A 426 37.31 5.83 -1.25
C THR A 426 36.20 5.11 -0.46
N LEU A 427 35.53 5.81 0.46
CA LEU A 427 34.40 5.27 1.23
C LEU A 427 33.13 5.18 0.37
N THR A 428 32.93 4.02 -0.25
CA THR A 428 31.64 3.64 -0.86
C THR A 428 30.70 3.06 0.22
N PRO A 429 29.38 2.95 -0.04
CA PRO A 429 28.46 2.35 0.94
C PRO A 429 28.86 0.92 1.34
N THR A 430 29.39 0.15 0.39
CA THR A 430 29.86 -1.22 0.60
C THR A 430 31.10 -1.25 1.50
N VAL A 431 32.13 -0.47 1.19
CA VAL A 431 33.35 -0.36 2.00
C VAL A 431 33.01 0.14 3.41
N PHE A 432 32.15 1.15 3.53
CA PHE A 432 31.74 1.69 4.82
C PHE A 432 31.03 0.63 5.69
N SER A 433 30.12 -0.16 5.11
CA SER A 433 29.43 -1.24 5.84
C SER A 433 30.37 -2.32 6.39
N GLN A 434 31.51 -2.55 5.72
CA GLN A 434 32.55 -3.47 6.17
C GLN A 434 33.44 -2.79 7.22
N PHE A 435 33.80 -1.53 7.00
CA PHE A 435 34.66 -0.76 7.90
C PHE A 435 34.03 -0.59 9.29
N VAL A 436 32.73 -0.33 9.39
CA VAL A 436 32.00 -0.23 10.66
C VAL A 436 32.16 -1.48 11.55
N LYS A 437 32.42 -2.64 10.95
CA LYS A 437 32.64 -3.90 11.69
C LYS A 437 34.06 -4.05 12.23
N LYS A 438 35.01 -3.21 11.82
CA LYS A 438 36.41 -3.21 12.27
C LYS A 438 36.58 -2.34 13.52
N ARG A 439 37.51 -2.70 14.43
CA ARG A 439 37.81 -1.90 15.63
C ARG A 439 38.28 -0.47 15.30
N ALA A 440 39.05 -0.33 14.22
CA ALA A 440 39.52 0.95 13.68
C ALA A 440 38.40 1.98 13.44
N PHE A 441 37.15 1.54 13.19
CA PHE A 441 36.03 2.47 13.04
C PHE A 441 35.75 3.28 14.30
N MET A 442 35.91 2.69 15.50
CA MET A 442 35.67 3.42 16.75
C MET A 442 36.69 4.53 16.98
N GLU A 443 37.96 4.28 16.65
CA GLU A 443 39.01 5.29 16.70
C GLU A 443 38.74 6.41 15.69
N PHE A 444 38.43 6.03 14.45
CA PHE A 444 38.01 6.98 13.41
C PHE A 444 36.80 7.82 13.84
N ALA A 445 35.79 7.20 14.46
CA ALA A 445 34.59 7.89 14.94
C ALA A 445 34.90 8.84 16.11
N LYS A 446 35.80 8.48 17.04
CA LYS A 446 36.24 9.37 18.14
C LYS A 446 37.00 10.59 17.62
N GLU A 447 37.77 10.44 16.54
CA GLU A 447 38.50 11.56 15.94
C GLU A 447 37.62 12.49 15.10
N THR A 448 36.55 11.97 14.52
CA THR A 448 35.67 12.71 13.59
C THR A 448 34.33 13.16 14.17
N ILE A 449 33.85 12.49 15.22
CA ILE A 449 32.59 12.79 15.90
C ILE A 449 32.87 13.20 17.34
N ARG A 450 32.31 14.34 17.74
CA ARG A 450 32.31 14.78 19.13
C ARG A 450 30.88 14.94 19.63
N ARG A 451 30.56 14.34 20.79
CA ARG A 451 29.21 14.38 21.39
C ARG A 451 29.31 14.64 22.89
N ASN A 452 28.72 15.74 23.37
CA ASN A 452 28.52 15.98 24.79
C ASN A 452 27.08 15.61 25.20
N THR A 453 26.86 15.18 26.44
CA THR A 453 25.53 14.97 27.00
C THR A 453 25.29 15.88 28.19
N LYS A 454 24.05 16.36 28.35
CA LYS A 454 23.63 17.20 29.47
C LYS A 454 23.99 16.61 30.84
N ARG A 455 23.74 15.31 31.04
CA ARG A 455 24.07 14.59 32.29
C ARG A 455 25.56 14.57 32.59
N TYR A 456 26.41 14.51 31.56
CA TYR A 456 27.86 14.50 31.70
C TYR A 456 28.44 15.91 31.96
N LEU A 457 27.69 16.95 31.62
CA LEU A 457 28.03 18.35 31.82
C LEU A 457 27.31 18.98 33.02
N ASP A 458 26.76 18.18 33.94
CA ASP A 458 25.95 18.66 35.08
C ASP A 458 26.70 19.69 35.96
N SER A 459 28.02 19.55 36.09
CA SER A 459 28.88 20.50 36.81
C SER A 459 29.11 21.82 36.07
N GLN A 460 28.85 21.87 34.76
CA GLN A 460 29.11 23.03 33.89
C GLN A 460 27.82 23.68 33.38
N VAL A 461 26.69 22.98 33.43
CA VAL A 461 25.38 23.44 32.95
C VAL A 461 24.34 23.17 34.03
N GLN A 462 23.77 24.23 34.60
CA GLN A 462 22.66 24.11 35.55
C GLN A 462 21.37 23.81 34.80
N ILE A 463 20.91 22.55 34.86
CA ILE A 463 19.69 22.10 34.19
C ILE A 463 18.62 21.90 35.25
N PRO A 464 17.45 22.58 35.15
CA PRO A 464 16.37 22.34 36.09
C PRO A 464 15.87 20.88 35.96
N PRO A 465 15.42 20.25 37.07
CA PRO A 465 14.89 18.90 37.02
C PRO A 465 13.67 18.83 36.10
N GLN A 466 13.64 17.82 35.22
CA GLN A 466 12.51 17.57 34.33
C GLN A 466 11.55 16.57 34.98
N TYR A 467 10.29 16.97 35.13
CA TYR A 467 9.22 16.09 35.61
C TYR A 467 8.37 15.62 34.42
N ARG A 468 8.05 14.31 34.37
CA ARG A 468 7.17 13.72 33.37
C ARG A 468 5.90 13.23 34.04
N HIS A 469 4.77 13.89 33.76
CA HIS A 469 3.46 13.45 34.22
C HIS A 469 2.76 12.70 33.10
N VAL A 470 2.33 11.46 33.38
CA VAL A 470 1.47 10.68 32.48
C VAL A 470 0.04 10.86 32.97
N VAL A 471 -0.77 11.57 32.19
CA VAL A 471 -2.20 11.75 32.48
C VAL A 471 -2.97 10.74 31.65
N LEU A 472 -3.62 9.80 32.32
CA LEU A 472 -4.52 8.84 31.68
C LEU A 472 -5.89 9.51 31.52
N VAL A 473 -6.36 9.62 30.28
CA VAL A 473 -7.68 10.16 29.95
C VAL A 473 -8.57 8.99 29.56
N PRO A 474 -9.68 8.73 30.28
CA PRO A 474 -10.63 7.71 29.87
C PRO A 474 -11.36 8.15 28.59
N PHE A 475 -11.74 7.18 27.77
CA PHE A 475 -12.62 7.46 26.64
C PHE A 475 -13.99 7.95 27.14
N SER A 476 -14.61 8.83 26.36
CA SER A 476 -16.05 9.06 26.44
C SER A 476 -16.82 7.79 26.07
N THR A 477 -18.10 7.74 26.42
CA THR A 477 -18.96 6.58 26.09
C THR A 477 -19.02 6.29 24.60
N ILE A 478 -19.06 7.34 23.75
CA ILE A 478 -19.11 7.22 22.29
C ILE A 478 -17.79 6.67 21.76
N GLU A 479 -16.66 7.23 22.19
CA GLU A 479 -15.32 6.75 21.80
C GLU A 479 -15.08 5.32 22.26
N GLN A 480 -15.51 4.97 23.47
CA GLN A 480 -15.37 3.63 24.02
C GLN A 480 -16.17 2.62 23.20
N HIS A 481 -17.42 2.93 22.84
CA HIS A 481 -18.25 2.05 22.01
C HIS A 481 -17.64 1.89 20.61
N TYR A 482 -17.28 2.99 19.95
CA TYR A 482 -16.65 2.97 18.64
C TYR A 482 -15.33 2.16 18.65
N TYR A 483 -14.49 2.36 19.67
CA TYR A 483 -13.24 1.63 19.82
C TYR A 483 -13.48 0.13 20.02
N GLN A 484 -14.48 -0.25 20.81
CA GLN A 484 -14.83 -1.65 21.03
C GLN A 484 -15.33 -2.33 19.75
N ASP A 485 -16.17 -1.66 18.97
CA ASP A 485 -16.66 -2.17 17.69
C ASP A 485 -15.50 -2.34 16.70
N LEU A 486 -14.62 -1.34 16.63
CA LEU A 486 -13.42 -1.38 15.79
C LEU A 486 -12.48 -2.52 16.21
N TRP A 487 -12.36 -2.76 17.52
CA TRP A 487 -11.60 -3.87 18.07
C TRP A 487 -12.23 -5.23 17.73
N ARG A 488 -13.56 -5.35 17.74
CA ARG A 488 -14.25 -6.58 17.32
C ARG A 488 -13.99 -6.88 15.85
N GLN A 489 -14.08 -5.90 14.95
CA GLN A 489 -13.76 -6.08 13.53
C GLN A 489 -12.28 -6.43 13.32
N CYS A 490 -11.38 -5.73 14.02
CA CYS A 490 -9.95 -6.05 14.04
C CYS A 490 -9.70 -7.52 14.40
N ARG A 491 -10.38 -8.05 15.41
CA ARG A 491 -10.24 -9.47 15.81
C ARG A 491 -10.81 -10.45 14.78
N GLN A 492 -11.85 -10.08 14.05
CA GLN A 492 -12.44 -10.94 13.01
C GLN A 492 -11.57 -10.99 11.75
N GLU A 493 -10.91 -9.89 11.40
CA GLU A 493 -10.08 -9.82 10.18
C GLU A 493 -8.62 -10.24 10.37
N ILE A 494 -8.09 -10.09 11.58
CA ILE A 494 -6.76 -10.60 11.92
C ILE A 494 -6.93 -12.06 12.29
N ASP A 495 -6.33 -12.92 11.46
CA ASP A 495 -6.26 -14.38 11.64
C ASP A 495 -5.30 -14.72 12.81
N LEU A 496 -5.64 -14.24 14.02
CA LEU A 496 -4.81 -14.37 15.23
C LEU A 496 -4.59 -15.83 15.58
N ASP A 497 -5.64 -16.64 15.49
CA ASP A 497 -5.55 -18.08 15.74
C ASP A 497 -4.55 -18.77 14.80
N TRP A 498 -4.43 -18.30 13.55
CA TRP A 498 -3.43 -18.81 12.62
C TRP A 498 -2.01 -18.34 12.96
N LEU A 499 -1.83 -17.09 13.38
CA LEU A 499 -0.52 -16.57 13.82
C LEU A 499 -0.03 -17.24 15.11
N ASP A 500 -0.93 -17.46 16.06
CA ASP A 500 -0.62 -18.12 17.33
C ASP A 500 -0.26 -19.59 17.12
N ARG A 501 -0.94 -20.30 16.19
CA ARG A 501 -0.53 -21.66 15.80
C ARG A 501 0.88 -21.75 15.20
N LEU A 502 1.41 -20.64 14.68
CA LEU A 502 2.75 -20.57 14.10
C LEU A 502 3.81 -20.07 15.09
N ASP A 503 3.46 -19.83 16.35
CA ASP A 503 4.32 -19.17 17.35
C ASP A 503 4.96 -17.88 16.81
N TRP A 504 4.25 -17.17 15.92
CA TRP A 504 4.74 -15.95 15.28
C TRP A 504 6.06 -16.13 14.49
N VAL A 505 6.34 -17.35 14.04
CA VAL A 505 7.48 -17.66 13.17
C VAL A 505 7.03 -17.75 11.72
N CYS A 506 7.73 -17.03 10.82
CA CYS A 506 7.42 -17.03 9.40
C CYS A 506 7.70 -18.41 8.77
N PRO A 507 6.71 -19.10 8.19
CA PRO A 507 6.93 -20.36 7.48
C PRO A 507 7.58 -20.10 6.12
N THR A 508 8.58 -20.91 5.74
CA THR A 508 9.28 -20.80 4.44
C THR A 508 8.33 -20.90 3.25
N ASP A 509 7.28 -21.72 3.37
CA ASP A 509 6.33 -22.02 2.29
C ASP A 509 5.17 -21.01 2.20
N GLN A 510 5.02 -20.10 3.17
CA GLN A 510 3.88 -19.16 3.26
C GLN A 510 4.30 -17.72 3.59
N ILE A 511 5.48 -17.31 3.11
CA ILE A 511 6.05 -15.98 3.35
C ILE A 511 5.07 -14.86 2.95
N ASP A 512 4.37 -15.00 1.82
CA ASP A 512 3.44 -13.97 1.32
C ASP A 512 2.19 -13.84 2.20
N ARG A 513 1.64 -14.96 2.67
CA ARG A 513 0.50 -14.95 3.61
C ARG A 513 0.92 -14.34 4.95
N TYR A 514 2.09 -14.70 5.46
CA TYR A 514 2.63 -14.17 6.71
C TYR A 514 2.87 -12.65 6.63
N ASN A 515 3.52 -12.17 5.56
CA ASN A 515 3.73 -10.75 5.32
C ASN A 515 2.41 -9.98 5.16
N SER A 516 1.42 -10.59 4.48
CA SER A 516 0.09 -10.00 4.31
C SER A 516 -0.64 -9.89 5.66
N ALA A 517 -0.58 -10.91 6.51
CA ALA A 517 -1.15 -10.90 7.85
C ALA A 517 -0.51 -9.81 8.73
N LEU A 518 0.82 -9.70 8.73
CA LEU A 518 1.54 -8.64 9.45
C LEU A 518 1.20 -7.23 8.92
N SER A 519 1.06 -7.08 7.61
CA SER A 519 0.66 -5.81 6.99
C SER A 519 -0.75 -5.40 7.43
N ARG A 520 -1.68 -6.36 7.43
CA ARG A 520 -3.05 -6.16 7.92
C ARG A 520 -3.07 -5.80 9.40
N GLN A 521 -2.30 -6.50 10.24
CA GLN A 521 -2.16 -6.19 11.66
C GLN A 521 -1.63 -4.77 11.90
N ARG A 522 -0.57 -4.36 11.18
CA ARG A 522 -0.04 -2.98 11.28
C ARG A 522 -1.07 -1.93 10.90
N SER A 523 -1.87 -2.22 9.88
CA SER A 523 -2.92 -1.32 9.40
C SER A 523 -4.04 -1.18 10.43
N TRP A 524 -4.46 -2.29 11.05
CA TRP A 524 -5.42 -2.30 12.15
C TRP A 524 -4.90 -1.61 13.42
N LEU A 525 -3.66 -1.88 13.83
CA LEU A 525 -3.03 -1.19 14.97
C LEU A 525 -2.93 0.31 14.73
N LEU A 526 -2.68 0.75 13.51
CA LEU A 526 -2.70 2.16 13.15
C LEU A 526 -4.12 2.73 13.28
N ALA A 527 -5.15 2.03 12.78
CA ALA A 527 -6.54 2.45 12.89
C ALA A 527 -7.01 2.57 14.36
N LEU A 528 -6.67 1.59 15.21
CA LEU A 528 -6.95 1.63 16.66
C LEU A 528 -6.25 2.81 17.34
N ARG A 529 -4.99 3.09 16.99
CA ARG A 529 -4.28 4.26 17.54
C ARG A 529 -4.89 5.58 17.08
N GLN A 530 -5.37 5.62 15.84
CA GLN A 530 -6.04 6.79 15.28
C GLN A 530 -7.42 7.01 15.93
N SER A 531 -8.16 5.94 16.23
CA SER A 531 -9.45 6.05 16.91
C SER A 531 -9.32 6.55 18.35
N CYS A 532 -8.21 6.26 19.04
CA CYS A 532 -7.90 6.88 20.34
C CYS A 532 -7.76 8.41 20.27
N ILE A 533 -7.50 8.98 19.09
CA ILE A 533 -7.45 10.44 18.87
C ILE A 533 -8.84 10.92 18.45
N HIS A 534 -9.36 10.36 17.36
CA HIS A 534 -10.71 10.63 16.86
C HIS A 534 -11.10 9.64 15.73
N PRO A 535 -12.35 9.17 15.64
CA PRO A 535 -12.82 8.29 14.55
C PRO A 535 -12.51 8.81 13.12
N SER A 536 -12.67 10.11 12.88
CA SER A 536 -12.40 10.73 11.55
C SER A 536 -10.91 10.75 11.15
N VAL A 537 -9.99 10.53 12.09
CA VAL A 537 -8.53 10.54 11.84
C VAL A 537 -8.07 9.23 11.22
N ILE A 538 -8.91 8.18 11.22
CA ILE A 538 -8.60 6.91 10.57
C ILE A 538 -8.38 7.16 9.07
N ILE A 539 -7.14 6.98 8.61
CA ILE A 539 -6.74 7.38 7.24
C ILE A 539 -7.36 6.43 6.21
N ASN A 540 -7.37 5.13 6.49
CA ASN A 540 -7.92 4.14 5.58
C ASN A 540 -9.45 4.05 5.77
N PRO A 541 -10.27 4.43 4.77
CA PRO A 541 -11.72 4.39 4.88
C PRO A 541 -12.27 2.99 5.11
N SER A 542 -11.56 1.93 4.67
CA SER A 542 -11.99 0.54 4.85
C SER A 542 -12.07 0.12 6.32
N TYR A 543 -11.32 0.78 7.21
CA TYR A 543 -11.36 0.52 8.66
C TYR A 543 -12.24 1.49 9.42
N ARG A 544 -12.95 2.40 8.73
CA ARG A 544 -13.94 3.25 9.39
C ARG A 544 -15.24 2.45 9.51
N LEU A 545 -15.76 2.35 10.72
CA LEU A 545 -17.08 1.77 10.96
C LEU A 545 -18.16 2.56 10.23
N ILE A 546 -17.98 3.88 10.20
CA ILE A 546 -18.89 4.81 9.56
C ILE A 546 -18.23 5.36 8.30
N LYS A 547 -18.90 5.19 7.15
CA LYS A 547 -18.46 5.74 5.85
C LYS A 547 -18.70 7.25 5.81
N THR A 548 -17.90 7.99 6.57
CA THR A 548 -17.99 9.44 6.67
C THR A 548 -17.22 10.11 5.54
N ASN A 549 -17.72 11.28 5.11
CA ASN A 549 -16.97 12.15 4.22
C ASN A 549 -15.61 12.52 4.84
N SER A 550 -14.63 12.89 4.02
CA SER A 550 -13.25 13.20 4.43
C SER A 550 -13.08 14.37 5.41
N LYS A 551 -14.17 14.97 5.90
CA LYS A 551 -14.17 16.07 6.87
C LYS A 551 -14.14 15.53 8.31
N ILE A 552 -13.44 16.25 9.18
CA ILE A 552 -13.44 15.98 10.62
C ILE A 552 -14.84 16.28 11.16
N GLN A 553 -15.47 15.29 11.79
CA GLN A 553 -16.81 15.41 12.38
C GLN A 553 -16.71 15.70 13.87
N LEU A 554 -17.81 16.21 14.44
CA LEU A 554 -17.99 16.25 15.90
C LEU A 554 -18.40 14.87 16.42
N LEU A 555 -18.09 14.58 17.69
CA LEU A 555 -18.47 13.30 18.30
C LEU A 555 -20.00 13.11 18.37
N SER A 556 -20.78 14.20 18.40
CA SER A 556 -22.23 14.18 18.29
C SER A 556 -22.71 13.74 16.90
N GLU A 557 -22.00 14.12 15.84
CA GLU A 557 -22.33 13.69 14.47
C GLU A 557 -21.97 12.21 14.28
N VAL A 558 -20.82 11.78 14.83
CA VAL A 558 -20.45 10.36 14.89
C VAL A 558 -21.53 9.55 15.59
N LEU A 559 -22.09 10.05 16.70
CA LEU A 559 -23.18 9.37 17.41
C LEU A 559 -24.45 9.22 16.55
N VAL A 560 -24.83 10.25 15.78
CA VAL A 560 -25.98 10.18 14.87
C VAL A 560 -25.75 9.10 13.81
N ASP A 561 -24.55 9.05 13.25
CA ASP A 561 -24.22 8.05 12.23
C ASP A 561 -24.14 6.63 12.83
N MET A 562 -23.59 6.47 14.04
CA MET A 562 -23.63 5.19 14.78
C MET A 562 -25.07 4.76 15.06
N GLY A 563 -25.96 5.69 15.41
CA GLY A 563 -27.36 5.42 15.64
C GLY A 563 -28.08 4.92 14.38
N ARG A 564 -27.78 5.51 13.22
CA ARG A 564 -28.31 5.05 11.92
C ARG A 564 -27.84 3.64 11.58
N ASP A 565 -26.54 3.40 11.73
CA ASP A 565 -25.94 2.08 11.45
C ASP A 565 -26.48 0.99 12.39
N ALA A 566 -26.65 1.32 13.67
CA ALA A 566 -27.27 0.42 14.65
C ALA A 566 -28.74 0.13 14.31
N GLN A 567 -29.50 1.12 13.84
CA GLN A 567 -30.88 0.92 13.42
C GLN A 567 -30.99 0.05 12.17
N ASP A 568 -30.09 0.23 11.20
CA ASP A 568 -30.02 -0.59 10.00
C ASP A 568 -29.63 -2.04 10.34
N THR A 569 -28.64 -2.21 11.21
CA THR A 569 -28.20 -3.52 11.71
C THR A 569 -29.32 -4.23 12.48
N LEU A 570 -30.07 -3.50 13.30
CA LEU A 570 -31.23 -4.04 14.02
C LEU A 570 -32.31 -4.52 13.06
N ASP A 571 -32.65 -3.74 12.03
CA ASP A 571 -33.65 -4.10 11.02
C ASP A 571 -33.26 -5.38 10.26
N ASP A 572 -31.98 -5.50 9.89
CA ASP A 572 -31.45 -6.69 9.22
C ASP A 572 -31.51 -7.93 10.13
N HIS A 573 -31.15 -7.80 11.41
CA HIS A 573 -31.25 -8.89 12.38
C HIS A 573 -32.70 -9.29 12.65
N GLN A 574 -33.62 -8.33 12.80
CA GLN A 574 -35.04 -8.59 12.98
C GLN A 574 -35.61 -9.34 11.77
N TYR A 575 -35.30 -8.90 10.56
CA TYR A 575 -35.74 -9.61 9.37
C TYR A 575 -35.16 -11.02 9.31
N ALA A 576 -33.86 -11.19 9.59
CA ALA A 576 -33.21 -12.50 9.58
C ALA A 576 -33.82 -13.45 10.62
N PHE A 577 -34.19 -12.93 11.80
CA PHE A 577 -34.90 -13.68 12.84
C PHE A 577 -36.24 -14.18 12.33
N TYR A 578 -37.13 -13.29 11.86
CA TYR A 578 -38.45 -13.71 11.37
C TYR A 578 -38.36 -14.58 10.12
N LYS A 579 -37.38 -14.35 9.24
CA LYS A 579 -37.15 -15.24 8.09
C LYS A 579 -36.72 -16.65 8.52
N SER A 580 -35.98 -16.76 9.61
CA SER A 580 -35.62 -18.05 10.22
C SER A 580 -36.83 -18.68 10.93
N SER A 581 -37.68 -17.91 11.61
CA SER A 581 -38.94 -18.38 12.19
C SER A 581 -39.88 -18.94 11.12
N LEU A 582 -40.00 -18.27 9.97
CA LEU A 582 -40.75 -18.75 8.82
C LEU A 582 -40.23 -20.12 8.34
N ARG A 583 -38.90 -20.28 8.23
CA ARG A 583 -38.27 -21.56 7.86
C ARG A 583 -38.53 -22.65 8.89
N LEU A 584 -38.45 -22.32 10.18
CA LEU A 584 -38.72 -23.26 11.26
C LEU A 584 -40.17 -23.78 11.18
N ALA A 585 -41.14 -22.89 10.97
CA ALA A 585 -42.54 -23.27 10.78
C ALA A 585 -42.71 -24.17 9.54
N GLY A 586 -42.06 -23.85 8.42
CA GLY A 586 -42.05 -24.72 7.24
C GLY A 586 -41.42 -26.10 7.50
N MET A 587 -40.39 -26.20 8.37
CA MET A 587 -39.86 -27.50 8.80
C MET A 587 -40.88 -28.29 9.62
N HIS A 588 -41.68 -27.63 10.47
CA HIS A 588 -42.78 -28.28 11.18
C HIS A 588 -43.87 -28.78 10.22
N GLU A 589 -44.18 -28.06 9.14
CA GLU A 589 -45.09 -28.55 8.09
C GLU A 589 -44.57 -29.82 7.42
N VAL A 590 -43.29 -29.86 7.06
CA VAL A 590 -42.65 -31.06 6.45
C VAL A 590 -42.67 -32.25 7.40
N LEU A 591 -42.59 -32.00 8.72
CA LEU A 591 -42.69 -33.02 9.76
C LEU A 591 -44.14 -33.36 10.15
N GLU A 592 -45.14 -32.82 9.45
CA GLU A 592 -46.58 -33.00 9.72
C GLU A 592 -47.03 -32.51 11.11
N LEU A 593 -46.27 -31.60 11.73
CA LEU A 593 -46.57 -30.96 13.01
C LEU A 593 -47.35 -29.65 12.81
N PHE A 594 -48.53 -29.76 12.20
CA PHE A 594 -49.31 -28.61 11.71
C PHE A 594 -49.74 -27.61 12.80
N GLU A 595 -50.12 -28.09 14.00
CA GLU A 595 -50.50 -27.20 15.12
C GLU A 595 -49.34 -26.30 15.56
N SER A 596 -48.14 -26.87 15.70
CA SER A 596 -46.93 -26.11 16.04
C SER A 596 -46.53 -25.16 14.91
N ALA A 597 -46.73 -25.53 13.64
CA ALA A 597 -46.47 -24.64 12.51
C ALA A 597 -47.38 -23.40 12.53
N VAL A 598 -48.70 -23.58 12.74
CA VAL A 598 -49.65 -22.45 12.83
C VAL A 598 -49.33 -21.54 14.00
N GLU A 599 -48.97 -22.09 15.16
CA GLU A 599 -48.59 -21.28 16.33
C GLU A 599 -47.36 -20.38 16.03
N ILE A 600 -46.35 -20.92 15.34
CA ILE A 600 -45.16 -20.14 14.96
C ILE A 600 -45.50 -19.07 13.91
N TYR A 601 -46.33 -19.38 12.91
CA TYR A 601 -46.74 -18.37 11.93
C TYR A 601 -47.56 -17.24 12.56
N THR A 602 -48.57 -17.60 13.36
CA THR A 602 -49.49 -16.64 13.97
C THR A 602 -48.82 -15.74 15.01
N SER A 603 -47.92 -16.30 15.82
CA SER A 603 -47.13 -15.51 16.79
C SER A 603 -46.22 -14.48 16.12
N ALA A 604 -45.76 -14.73 14.89
CA ALA A 604 -44.93 -13.80 14.12
C ALA A 604 -45.72 -12.71 13.37
N LEU A 605 -47.03 -12.90 13.11
CA LEU A 605 -47.84 -11.97 12.30
C LEU A 605 -47.91 -10.55 12.90
N VAL A 606 -48.26 -10.43 14.18
CA VAL A 606 -48.45 -9.12 14.83
C VAL A 606 -47.16 -8.29 14.85
N PRO A 607 -46.00 -8.84 15.28
CA PRO A 607 -44.73 -8.12 15.20
C PRO A 607 -44.34 -7.73 13.77
N VAL A 608 -44.44 -8.64 12.81
CA VAL A 608 -44.05 -8.37 11.41
C VAL A 608 -44.95 -7.30 10.77
N LEU A 609 -46.26 -7.32 11.07
CA LEU A 609 -47.19 -6.27 10.64
C LEU A 609 -46.79 -4.90 11.21
N SER A 610 -46.42 -4.84 12.48
CA SER A 610 -46.01 -3.58 13.11
C SER A 610 -44.74 -2.99 12.46
N LEU A 611 -43.78 -3.84 12.09
CA LEU A 611 -42.55 -3.46 11.41
C LEU A 611 -42.82 -3.01 9.96
N GLU A 612 -43.66 -3.75 9.23
CA GLU A 612 -44.09 -3.35 7.87
C GLU A 612 -44.73 -1.95 7.88
N GLN A 613 -45.63 -1.69 8.83
CA GLN A 613 -46.32 -0.41 8.95
C GLN A 613 -45.36 0.73 9.33
N ALA A 614 -44.39 0.47 10.20
CA ALA A 614 -43.37 1.45 10.57
C ALA A 614 -42.53 1.87 9.34
N HIS A 615 -42.09 0.89 8.54
CA HIS A 615 -41.38 1.13 7.28
C HIS A 615 -42.26 1.84 6.24
N GLY A 616 -43.53 1.48 6.14
CA GLY A 616 -44.49 2.14 5.25
C GLY A 616 -44.67 3.63 5.60
N LYS A 617 -44.82 3.94 6.89
CA LYS A 617 -44.88 5.34 7.38
C LYS A 617 -43.58 6.09 7.11
N ALA A 618 -42.42 5.44 7.23
CA ALA A 618 -41.13 6.05 6.92
C ALA A 618 -41.01 6.44 5.44
N VAL A 619 -41.42 5.55 4.53
CA VAL A 619 -41.46 5.84 3.08
C VAL A 619 -42.40 7.02 2.79
N GLN A 620 -43.61 7.01 3.33
CA GLN A 620 -44.59 8.10 3.12
C GLN A 620 -44.08 9.46 3.60
N ARG A 621 -43.41 9.50 4.77
CA ARG A 621 -42.81 10.73 5.29
C ARG A 621 -41.79 11.32 4.32
N VAL A 622 -40.91 10.48 3.75
CA VAL A 622 -39.87 10.93 2.81
C VAL A 622 -40.47 11.31 1.46
N GLU A 623 -41.45 10.56 0.94
CA GLU A 623 -42.14 10.92 -0.31
C GLU A 623 -42.84 12.28 -0.22
N ASN A 624 -43.38 12.64 0.95
CA ASN A 624 -44.05 13.92 1.16
C ASN A 624 -43.09 15.12 1.24
N MET A 625 -41.80 14.91 1.57
CA MET A 625 -40.83 16.00 1.79
C MET A 625 -40.22 16.57 0.50
N ARG A 626 -40.42 15.95 -0.68
CA ARG A 626 -40.02 16.47 -2.02
C ARG A 626 -38.58 17.04 -2.15
N ASP A 627 -37.60 16.49 -1.45
CA ASP A 627 -36.21 16.92 -1.59
C ASP A 627 -35.44 16.11 -2.65
N GLU A 628 -35.00 16.78 -3.72
CA GLU A 628 -34.23 16.20 -4.86
C GLU A 628 -32.89 15.56 -4.43
N GLY A 629 -32.37 15.88 -3.24
CA GLY A 629 -31.10 15.34 -2.72
C GLY A 629 -31.18 13.94 -2.11
N ASN A 630 -32.36 13.33 -2.01
CA ASN A 630 -32.61 12.11 -1.21
C ASN A 630 -33.09 10.88 -2.01
N GLU A 631 -33.01 10.89 -3.35
CA GLU A 631 -33.51 9.79 -4.18
C GLU A 631 -32.90 8.42 -3.84
N ASN A 632 -31.61 8.38 -3.51
CA ASN A 632 -30.91 7.16 -3.10
C ASN A 632 -31.36 6.62 -1.73
N ASN A 633 -31.73 7.51 -0.80
CA ASN A 633 -32.27 7.11 0.49
C ASN A 633 -33.71 6.60 0.35
N LEU A 634 -34.50 7.23 -0.54
CA LEU A 634 -35.87 6.81 -0.82
C LEU A 634 -35.94 5.42 -1.48
N SER A 635 -35.03 5.12 -2.41
CA SER A 635 -34.97 3.80 -3.04
C SER A 635 -34.61 2.70 -2.03
N SER A 636 -33.63 2.96 -1.15
CA SER A 636 -33.27 2.05 -0.06
C SER A 636 -34.45 1.78 0.88
N LEU A 637 -35.16 2.82 1.33
CA LEU A 637 -36.34 2.68 2.20
C LEU A 637 -37.49 1.92 1.51
N LYS A 638 -37.73 2.16 0.22
CA LYS A 638 -38.72 1.41 -0.57
C LYS A 638 -38.38 -0.06 -0.65
N ASN A 639 -37.11 -0.41 -0.84
CA ASN A 639 -36.65 -1.80 -0.87
C ASN A 639 -36.83 -2.48 0.49
N LYS A 640 -36.50 -1.80 1.60
CA LYS A 640 -36.75 -2.30 2.96
C LYS A 640 -38.24 -2.56 3.21
N HIS A 641 -39.09 -1.58 2.88
CA HIS A 641 -40.55 -1.73 3.01
C HIS A 641 -41.09 -2.90 2.16
N GLN A 642 -40.64 -3.03 0.92
CA GLN A 642 -41.04 -4.14 0.04
C GLN A 642 -40.61 -5.50 0.58
N ARG A 643 -39.40 -5.59 1.15
CA ARG A 643 -38.89 -6.81 1.80
C ARG A 643 -39.77 -7.23 2.98
N TRP A 644 -40.21 -6.29 3.83
CA TRP A 644 -41.12 -6.56 4.94
C TRP A 644 -42.54 -6.93 4.49
N LEU A 645 -43.06 -6.27 3.45
CA LEU A 645 -44.34 -6.61 2.81
C LEU A 645 -44.37 -8.05 2.28
N LEU A 646 -43.30 -8.47 1.59
CA LEU A 646 -43.16 -9.84 1.09
C LEU A 646 -43.11 -10.86 2.21
N LEU A 647 -42.37 -10.58 3.28
CA LEU A 647 -42.28 -11.47 4.43
C LEU A 647 -43.65 -11.61 5.14
N LEU A 648 -44.38 -10.51 5.32
CA LEU A 648 -45.72 -10.52 5.89
C LEU A 648 -46.70 -11.34 5.04
N HIS A 649 -46.64 -11.16 3.71
CA HIS A 649 -47.42 -11.96 2.77
C HIS A 649 -47.12 -13.47 2.89
N GLN A 650 -45.85 -13.85 3.03
CA GLN A 650 -45.46 -15.26 3.25
C GLN A 650 -46.11 -15.83 4.51
N PHE A 651 -46.04 -15.09 5.64
CA PHE A 651 -46.64 -15.55 6.89
C PHE A 651 -48.16 -15.77 6.76
N TYR A 652 -48.89 -14.85 6.14
CA TYR A 652 -50.34 -15.04 5.91
C TYR A 652 -50.62 -16.21 4.96
N PHE A 653 -49.86 -16.35 3.87
CA PHE A 653 -50.08 -17.41 2.88
C PHE A 653 -49.85 -18.81 3.46
N TYR A 654 -48.74 -19.03 4.17
CA TYR A 654 -48.46 -20.34 4.76
C TYR A 654 -49.37 -20.63 5.97
N ALA A 655 -49.71 -19.64 6.79
CA ALA A 655 -50.70 -19.81 7.86
C ALA A 655 -52.06 -20.28 7.31
N ALA A 656 -52.50 -19.72 6.17
CA ALA A 656 -53.71 -20.14 5.49
C ALA A 656 -53.59 -21.59 4.98
N GLY A 657 -52.47 -21.94 4.34
CA GLY A 657 -52.23 -23.29 3.82
C GLY A 657 -52.27 -24.36 4.92
N VAL A 658 -51.69 -24.10 6.09
CA VAL A 658 -51.77 -25.04 7.21
C VAL A 658 -53.18 -25.07 7.84
N SER A 659 -53.87 -23.93 7.90
CA SER A 659 -55.27 -23.85 8.37
C SER A 659 -56.21 -24.67 7.49
N HIS A 660 -55.98 -24.70 6.18
CA HIS A 660 -56.68 -25.57 5.22
C HIS A 660 -56.45 -27.05 5.54
N VAL A 661 -55.19 -27.46 5.80
CA VAL A 661 -54.87 -28.85 6.19
C VAL A 661 -55.55 -29.23 7.50
N LEU A 662 -55.62 -28.31 8.46
CA LEU A 662 -56.31 -28.48 9.74
C LEU A 662 -57.85 -28.35 9.65
N LYS A 663 -58.41 -28.06 8.47
CA LYS A 663 -59.85 -27.86 8.21
C LYS A 663 -60.46 -26.72 9.04
N ARG A 664 -59.71 -25.63 9.24
CA ARG A 664 -60.17 -24.42 9.94
C ARG A 664 -60.60 -23.35 8.93
N GLU A 665 -61.75 -23.56 8.33
CA GLU A 665 -62.25 -22.74 7.20
C GLU A 665 -62.30 -21.23 7.50
N ALA A 666 -62.71 -20.83 8.71
CA ALA A 666 -62.80 -19.42 9.09
C ALA A 666 -61.42 -18.74 9.22
N GLU A 667 -60.40 -19.46 9.70
CA GLU A 667 -59.02 -18.96 9.82
C GLU A 667 -58.35 -18.92 8.45
N GLU A 668 -58.57 -19.96 7.64
CA GLU A 668 -58.11 -20.04 6.25
C GLU A 668 -58.60 -18.85 5.41
N GLU A 669 -59.91 -18.59 5.39
CA GLU A 669 -60.50 -17.50 4.61
C GLU A 669 -59.97 -16.14 5.06
N ALA A 670 -59.80 -15.94 6.37
CA ALA A 670 -59.23 -14.72 6.91
C ALA A 670 -57.77 -14.51 6.47
N TYR A 671 -56.93 -15.54 6.56
CA TYR A 671 -55.51 -15.44 6.22
C TYR A 671 -55.27 -15.32 4.71
N TYR A 672 -55.97 -16.10 3.88
CA TYR A 672 -55.89 -15.92 2.43
C TYR A 672 -56.42 -14.55 2.00
N GLY A 673 -57.50 -14.05 2.62
CA GLY A 673 -58.00 -12.70 2.36
C GLY A 673 -56.96 -11.61 2.66
N GLN A 674 -56.20 -11.74 3.75
CA GLN A 674 -55.10 -10.81 4.07
C GLN A 674 -53.91 -10.94 3.10
N ALA A 675 -53.53 -12.17 2.74
CA ALA A 675 -52.47 -12.41 1.77
C ALA A 675 -52.83 -11.78 0.40
N ASP A 676 -54.07 -11.96 -0.05
CA ASP A 676 -54.58 -11.35 -1.28
C ASP A 676 -54.58 -9.82 -1.22
N ALA A 677 -55.03 -9.22 -0.12
CA ALA A 677 -54.99 -7.77 0.05
C ALA A 677 -53.55 -7.22 -0.01
N LEU A 678 -52.58 -7.93 0.57
CA LEU A 678 -51.16 -7.55 0.49
C LEU A 678 -50.60 -7.70 -0.93
N ARG A 679 -50.98 -8.77 -1.63
CA ARG A 679 -50.61 -9.00 -3.03
C ARG A 679 -51.15 -7.90 -3.94
N GLU A 680 -52.41 -7.52 -3.78
CA GLU A 680 -53.04 -6.40 -4.48
C GLU A 680 -52.32 -5.08 -4.17
N LYS A 681 -52.00 -4.80 -2.89
CA LYS A 681 -51.23 -3.61 -2.48
C LYS A 681 -49.86 -3.54 -3.17
N MET A 682 -49.15 -4.65 -3.30
CA MET A 682 -47.83 -4.70 -3.96
C MET A 682 -47.92 -4.50 -5.48
N LEU A 683 -48.99 -5.00 -6.11
CA LEU A 683 -49.19 -4.95 -7.56
C LEU A 683 -49.90 -3.69 -8.06
N ARG A 684 -50.57 -2.93 -7.19
CA ARG A 684 -51.40 -1.76 -7.55
C ARG A 684 -50.70 -0.79 -8.51
N LYS A 685 -49.48 -0.35 -8.19
CA LYS A 685 -48.71 0.57 -9.05
C LYS A 685 -48.41 0.01 -10.44
N SER A 686 -48.29 -1.32 -10.58
CA SER A 686 -48.13 -1.96 -11.89
C SER A 686 -49.46 -2.11 -12.63
N VAL A 687 -50.55 -2.38 -11.91
CA VAL A 687 -51.91 -2.41 -12.46
C VAL A 687 -52.29 -1.04 -13.02
N ASP A 688 -52.13 0.03 -12.23
CA ASP A 688 -52.43 1.41 -12.65
C ASP A 688 -51.69 1.80 -13.95
N ARG A 689 -50.44 1.35 -14.10
CA ARG A 689 -49.64 1.56 -15.32
C ARG A 689 -50.20 0.81 -16.53
N VAL A 690 -50.62 -0.44 -16.34
CA VAL A 690 -51.22 -1.23 -17.42
C VAL A 690 -52.57 -0.63 -17.81
N GLU A 691 -53.43 -0.28 -16.86
CA GLU A 691 -54.73 0.36 -17.12
C GLU A 691 -54.57 1.68 -17.88
N SER A 692 -53.64 2.53 -17.46
CA SER A 692 -53.32 3.78 -18.15
C SER A 692 -52.86 3.53 -19.60
N ALA A 693 -52.02 2.52 -19.82
CA ALA A 693 -51.55 2.16 -21.16
C ALA A 693 -52.67 1.55 -22.03
N ILE A 694 -53.59 0.77 -21.44
CA ILE A 694 -54.78 0.26 -22.13
C ILE A 694 -55.68 1.42 -22.59
N GLU A 695 -55.91 2.41 -21.72
CA GLU A 695 -56.68 3.60 -22.09
C GLU A 695 -56.06 4.37 -23.25
N GLU A 696 -54.73 4.55 -23.25
CA GLU A 696 -54.01 5.23 -24.33
C GLU A 696 -54.12 4.49 -25.66
N VAL A 697 -54.02 3.15 -25.64
CA VAL A 697 -54.19 2.30 -26.82
C VAL A 697 -55.64 2.38 -27.32
N ASN A 698 -56.63 2.26 -26.44
CA ASN A 698 -58.05 2.36 -26.81
C ASN A 698 -58.41 3.72 -27.42
N LYS A 699 -57.89 4.82 -26.86
CA LYS A 699 -58.02 6.17 -27.43
C LYS A 699 -57.36 6.26 -28.82
N SER A 700 -56.23 5.58 -29.05
CA SER A 700 -55.58 5.50 -30.37
C SER A 700 -56.42 4.74 -31.39
N VAL A 701 -56.95 3.58 -31.00
CA VAL A 701 -57.79 2.72 -31.86
C VAL A 701 -59.06 3.45 -32.29
N GLN A 702 -59.70 4.20 -31.39
CA GLN A 702 -60.88 5.02 -31.72
C GLN A 702 -60.56 6.16 -32.70
N LYS A 703 -59.37 6.77 -32.61
CA LYS A 703 -58.93 7.81 -33.56
C LYS A 703 -58.51 7.24 -34.93
N GLY A 704 -58.02 6.01 -34.98
CA GLY A 704 -57.51 5.34 -36.19
C GLY A 704 -58.57 4.75 -37.13
N LEU A 705 -59.88 4.91 -36.86
CA LEU A 705 -60.95 4.37 -37.73
C LEU A 705 -61.05 5.06 -39.12
N ASN A 706 -60.31 6.15 -39.35
CA ASN A 706 -60.30 6.90 -40.61
C ASN A 706 -59.20 6.49 -41.61
N MET A 707 -58.60 5.30 -41.46
CA MET A 707 -57.41 4.89 -42.25
C MET A 707 -57.68 4.52 -43.71
N LYS A 708 -58.94 4.47 -44.17
CA LYS A 708 -59.29 4.19 -45.58
C LYS A 708 -58.76 5.25 -46.55
N GLN A 709 -58.38 6.43 -46.07
CA GLN A 709 -57.85 7.53 -46.89
C GLN A 709 -56.36 7.36 -47.26
N HIS A 710 -55.67 6.36 -46.70
CA HIS A 710 -54.23 6.16 -46.90
C HIS A 710 -53.86 4.93 -47.76
N GLU A 711 -54.85 4.30 -48.40
CA GLU A 711 -54.61 3.26 -49.42
C GLU A 711 -53.99 3.92 -50.67
N ALA A 712 -52.91 3.34 -51.19
CA ALA A 712 -52.15 3.88 -52.31
C ALA A 712 -52.68 3.39 -53.68
N GLY A 713 -53.15 2.14 -53.75
CA GLY A 713 -53.66 1.50 -54.95
C GLY A 713 -52.59 1.27 -56.04
N SER A 714 -52.94 0.50 -57.08
CA SER A 714 -52.13 0.46 -58.31
C SER A 714 -52.54 1.61 -59.23
N ARG A 715 -51.57 2.45 -59.63
CA ARG A 715 -51.76 3.48 -60.65
C ARG A 715 -50.86 3.18 -61.83
N HIS A 716 -51.37 3.34 -63.05
CA HIS A 716 -50.57 3.23 -64.26
C HIS A 716 -50.11 4.63 -64.66
N LEU A 717 -48.82 4.92 -64.54
CA LEU A 717 -48.24 6.17 -65.03
C LEU A 717 -48.40 6.27 -66.55
N ASN A 718 -49.04 7.34 -67.04
CA ASN A 718 -49.35 7.52 -68.45
C ASN A 718 -48.16 8.14 -69.22
N ILE A 719 -47.01 7.47 -69.17
CA ILE A 719 -45.73 7.92 -69.77
C ILE A 719 -45.39 7.03 -70.96
N ASN A 720 -45.19 7.60 -72.15
CA ASN A 720 -44.83 6.82 -73.34
C ASN A 720 -43.34 6.41 -73.33
N LEU A 721 -43.07 5.17 -72.92
CA LEU A 721 -41.74 4.60 -72.70
C LEU A 721 -40.93 4.31 -73.99
N ALA A 722 -41.56 4.35 -75.16
CA ALA A 722 -40.92 3.97 -76.44
C ALA A 722 -39.91 5.02 -76.96
N LEU A 723 -39.93 6.24 -76.42
CA LEU A 723 -39.18 7.40 -76.93
C LEU A 723 -37.90 7.74 -76.12
N LEU A 724 -37.61 7.00 -75.05
CA LEU A 724 -36.38 7.17 -74.24
C LEU A 724 -35.11 6.58 -74.89
N GLY A 725 -35.23 5.96 -76.07
CA GLY A 725 -34.14 5.25 -76.74
C GLY A 725 -33.59 4.05 -75.95
N ASP A 726 -32.50 3.45 -76.43
CA ASP A 726 -31.86 2.28 -75.80
C ASP A 726 -31.28 2.55 -74.38
N ASN A 727 -31.09 3.82 -74.02
CA ASN A 727 -30.61 4.26 -72.71
C ASN A 727 -31.73 4.35 -71.63
N GLY A 728 -33.00 4.11 -72.00
CA GLY A 728 -34.18 4.25 -71.14
C GLY A 728 -34.50 3.08 -70.21
N LYS A 729 -33.70 1.99 -70.20
CA LYS A 729 -33.99 0.79 -69.39
C LYS A 729 -34.13 1.08 -67.89
N HIS A 730 -33.29 1.96 -67.35
CA HIS A 730 -33.37 2.35 -65.93
C HIS A 730 -34.67 3.10 -65.63
N THR A 731 -35.01 4.10 -66.44
CA THR A 731 -36.24 4.90 -66.27
C THR A 731 -37.51 4.06 -66.45
N LYS A 732 -37.50 3.11 -67.39
CA LYS A 732 -38.58 2.13 -67.58
C LYS A 732 -38.76 1.24 -66.35
N ASN A 733 -37.66 0.73 -65.79
CA ASN A 733 -37.71 -0.07 -64.57
C ASN A 733 -38.21 0.74 -63.37
N VAL A 734 -37.80 2.01 -63.24
CA VAL A 734 -38.26 2.91 -62.15
C VAL A 734 -39.77 3.18 -62.27
N ILE A 735 -40.28 3.46 -63.47
CA ILE A 735 -41.72 3.69 -63.71
C ILE A 735 -42.53 2.42 -63.44
N GLU A 736 -42.07 1.25 -63.90
CA GLU A 736 -42.70 -0.04 -63.59
C GLU A 736 -42.65 -0.36 -62.08
N ASN A 737 -41.62 0.09 -61.37
CA ASN A 737 -41.48 -0.07 -59.93
C ASN A 737 -42.47 0.82 -59.15
N VAL A 738 -42.63 2.10 -59.53
CA VAL A 738 -43.61 3.03 -58.92
C VAL A 738 -45.03 2.49 -59.00
N ASN A 739 -45.42 1.89 -60.13
CA ASN A 739 -46.75 1.28 -60.29
C ASN A 739 -46.97 0.09 -59.33
N LYS A 740 -45.90 -0.56 -58.86
CA LYS A 740 -45.93 -1.71 -57.93
C LYS A 740 -45.77 -1.31 -56.47
N ILE A 741 -45.15 -0.15 -56.18
CA ILE A 741 -44.98 0.36 -54.81
C ILE A 741 -46.33 0.49 -54.10
N GLY A 742 -47.37 1.01 -54.78
CA GLY A 742 -48.71 1.12 -54.18
C GLY A 742 -49.29 -0.23 -53.74
N ILE A 743 -49.12 -1.28 -54.55
CA ILE A 743 -49.54 -2.66 -54.21
C ILE A 743 -48.79 -3.18 -52.98
N VAL A 744 -47.48 -2.91 -52.90
CA VAL A 744 -46.64 -3.33 -51.77
C VAL A 744 -47.03 -2.58 -50.50
N LEU A 745 -47.22 -1.26 -50.57
CA LEU A 745 -47.65 -0.44 -49.44
C LEU A 745 -49.03 -0.86 -48.92
N ASP A 746 -49.98 -1.18 -49.79
CA ASP A 746 -51.31 -1.64 -49.36
C ASP A 746 -51.27 -3.03 -48.73
N ARG A 747 -50.46 -3.94 -49.28
CA ARG A 747 -50.22 -5.27 -48.68
C ARG A 747 -49.56 -5.17 -47.30
N GLN A 748 -48.55 -4.30 -47.16
CA GLN A 748 -47.92 -4.02 -45.86
C GLN A 748 -48.95 -3.45 -44.87
N LEU A 749 -49.74 -2.45 -45.27
CA LEU A 749 -50.73 -1.81 -44.42
C LEU A 749 -51.81 -2.81 -43.95
N LYS A 750 -52.32 -3.64 -44.87
CA LYS A 750 -53.27 -4.70 -44.54
C LYS A 750 -52.68 -5.69 -43.53
N ARG A 751 -51.45 -6.16 -43.76
CA ARG A 751 -50.80 -7.09 -42.82
C ARG A 751 -50.53 -6.46 -41.46
N MET A 752 -50.08 -5.21 -41.43
CA MET A 752 -49.86 -4.48 -40.18
C MET A 752 -51.15 -4.31 -39.38
N ASN A 753 -52.27 -4.04 -40.05
CA ASN A 753 -53.59 -4.02 -39.41
C ASN A 753 -54.01 -5.41 -38.90
N ASP A 754 -53.76 -6.48 -39.66
CA ASP A 754 -54.04 -7.86 -39.22
C ASP A 754 -53.20 -8.23 -37.98
N LEU A 755 -51.91 -7.90 -37.97
CA LEU A 755 -51.01 -8.11 -36.83
C LEU A 755 -51.47 -7.32 -35.59
N LYS A 756 -51.84 -6.05 -35.79
CA LYS A 756 -52.44 -5.21 -34.73
C LYS A 756 -53.72 -5.83 -34.18
N ASN A 757 -54.63 -6.29 -35.05
CA ASN A 757 -55.90 -6.89 -34.65
C ASN A 757 -55.73 -8.24 -33.94
N LYS A 758 -54.63 -8.98 -34.20
CA LYS A 758 -54.27 -10.19 -33.46
C LYS A 758 -53.65 -9.88 -32.10
N ALA A 759 -52.83 -8.83 -32.00
CA ALA A 759 -52.18 -8.43 -30.76
C ALA A 759 -53.13 -7.71 -29.78
N LEU A 760 -54.07 -6.91 -30.28
CA LEU A 760 -54.95 -6.08 -29.44
C LEU A 760 -55.73 -6.89 -28.39
N PRO A 761 -56.46 -7.96 -28.74
CA PRO A 761 -57.27 -8.72 -27.78
C PRO A 761 -56.43 -9.29 -26.63
N ILE A 762 -55.22 -9.75 -26.93
CA ILE A 762 -54.30 -10.33 -25.96
C ILE A 762 -53.75 -9.22 -25.03
N LEU A 763 -53.36 -8.08 -25.58
CA LEU A 763 -52.82 -6.96 -24.81
C LEU A 763 -53.86 -6.24 -23.95
N THR A 764 -55.13 -6.22 -24.38
CA THR A 764 -56.24 -5.59 -23.63
C THR A 764 -56.99 -6.56 -22.72
N LYS A 765 -56.65 -7.86 -22.72
CA LYS A 765 -57.23 -8.86 -21.82
C LYS A 765 -57.06 -8.40 -20.37
N SER A 766 -58.14 -8.47 -19.59
CA SER A 766 -58.11 -8.05 -18.18
C SER A 766 -57.03 -8.81 -17.42
N LEU A 767 -56.24 -8.11 -16.61
CA LEU A 767 -55.23 -8.73 -15.74
C LEU A 767 -55.86 -9.62 -14.64
N ALA A 768 -57.18 -9.53 -14.46
CA ALA A 768 -57.94 -10.13 -13.38
C ALA A 768 -59.07 -11.03 -13.93
N GLU A 769 -58.81 -11.88 -14.93
CA GLU A 769 -59.80 -12.87 -15.35
C GLU A 769 -59.99 -13.98 -14.29
N LYS A 770 -60.99 -13.69 -13.44
CA LYS A 770 -61.96 -14.57 -12.76
C LYS A 770 -61.49 -15.54 -11.67
N LYS A 771 -61.67 -15.05 -10.44
CA LYS A 771 -62.06 -15.77 -9.23
C LYS A 771 -63.39 -16.54 -9.42
N GLU A 772 -63.44 -17.56 -10.28
CA GLU A 772 -64.40 -18.66 -10.12
C GLU A 772 -63.75 -19.75 -9.26
N LYS A 773 -64.57 -20.46 -8.50
CA LYS A 773 -64.22 -21.30 -7.32
C LYS A 773 -63.25 -22.47 -7.53
N ASP A 774 -62.55 -22.54 -8.66
CA ASP A 774 -61.51 -23.52 -8.90
C ASP A 774 -60.16 -22.93 -8.49
N ALA A 775 -59.44 -23.65 -7.64
CA ALA A 775 -58.11 -23.27 -7.17
C ALA A 775 -57.22 -22.89 -8.36
N PRO A 776 -56.39 -21.83 -8.26
CA PRO A 776 -55.56 -21.38 -9.36
C PRO A 776 -54.60 -22.51 -9.77
N THR A 777 -54.90 -23.19 -10.86
CA THR A 777 -53.97 -24.09 -11.53
C THR A 777 -52.84 -23.22 -12.05
N GLY A 778 -51.59 -23.53 -11.68
CA GLY A 778 -50.39 -22.79 -12.10
C GLY A 778 -50.19 -22.65 -13.62
N ASP A 779 -51.09 -23.22 -14.41
CA ASP A 779 -51.20 -23.14 -15.86
C ASP A 779 -51.58 -21.73 -16.36
N GLU A 780 -52.27 -20.90 -15.57
CA GLU A 780 -52.67 -19.54 -16.00
C GLU A 780 -51.48 -18.61 -16.30
N TYR A 781 -50.39 -18.78 -15.54
CA TYR A 781 -49.16 -18.03 -15.76
C TYR A 781 -48.44 -18.49 -17.03
N ALA A 782 -48.39 -19.80 -17.27
CA ALA A 782 -47.81 -20.37 -18.48
C ALA A 782 -48.59 -19.95 -19.74
N VAL A 783 -49.92 -19.92 -19.66
CA VAL A 783 -50.80 -19.39 -20.72
C VAL A 783 -50.59 -17.90 -20.93
N SER A 784 -50.47 -17.11 -19.87
CA SER A 784 -50.19 -15.66 -19.99
C SER A 784 -48.81 -15.36 -20.57
N LEU A 785 -47.83 -16.25 -20.34
CA LEU A 785 -46.47 -16.14 -20.88
C LEU A 785 -46.44 -16.47 -22.38
N SER A 786 -47.11 -17.55 -22.81
CA SER A 786 -47.21 -17.89 -24.23
C SER A 786 -47.97 -16.83 -25.02
N GLU A 787 -49.05 -16.26 -24.45
CA GLU A 787 -49.78 -15.11 -25.00
C GLU A 787 -48.88 -13.87 -25.18
N GLN A 788 -47.96 -13.61 -24.24
CA GLN A 788 -46.99 -12.50 -24.32
C GLN A 788 -45.91 -12.73 -25.36
N GLU A 789 -45.36 -13.94 -25.45
CA GLU A 789 -44.40 -14.32 -26.49
C GLU A 789 -45.01 -14.13 -27.89
N LEU A 790 -46.25 -14.56 -28.07
CA LEU A 790 -46.98 -14.41 -29.32
C LEU A 790 -47.18 -12.92 -29.67
N CYS A 791 -47.55 -12.08 -28.70
CA CYS A 791 -47.66 -10.63 -28.90
C CYS A 791 -46.31 -9.98 -29.25
N GLN A 792 -45.23 -10.40 -28.62
CA GLN A 792 -43.89 -9.92 -28.93
C GLN A 792 -43.53 -10.22 -30.39
N VAL A 793 -43.82 -11.45 -30.87
CA VAL A 793 -43.61 -11.83 -32.27
C VAL A 793 -44.46 -10.99 -33.23
N TYR A 794 -45.74 -10.73 -32.91
CA TYR A 794 -46.58 -9.86 -33.74
C TYR A 794 -46.07 -8.41 -33.81
N LEU A 795 -45.59 -7.86 -32.68
CA LEU A 795 -45.04 -6.51 -32.64
C LEU A 795 -43.68 -6.40 -33.33
N ASP A 796 -42.84 -7.43 -33.22
CA ASP A 796 -41.57 -7.48 -33.94
C ASP A 796 -41.81 -7.52 -35.46
N ALA A 797 -42.74 -8.38 -35.93
CA ALA A 797 -43.16 -8.41 -37.33
C ALA A 797 -43.78 -7.07 -37.79
N TYR A 798 -44.58 -6.43 -36.94
CA TYR A 798 -45.15 -5.10 -37.22
C TYR A 798 -44.05 -4.05 -37.39
N ASN A 799 -43.08 -4.01 -36.47
CA ASN A 799 -41.96 -3.06 -36.48
C ASN A 799 -41.02 -3.30 -37.68
N GLU A 800 -40.81 -4.56 -38.08
CA GLU A 800 -40.06 -4.91 -39.29
C GLU A 800 -40.74 -4.39 -40.56
N LEU A 801 -42.06 -4.59 -40.70
CA LEU A 801 -42.84 -4.03 -41.81
C LEU A 801 -42.87 -2.49 -41.77
N LEU A 802 -42.90 -1.88 -40.58
CA LEU A 802 -42.83 -0.43 -40.41
C LEU A 802 -41.46 0.12 -40.86
N LYS A 803 -40.36 -0.57 -40.54
CA LYS A 803 -39.01 -0.23 -41.02
C LYS A 803 -38.94 -0.28 -42.55
N ASP A 804 -39.46 -1.35 -43.15
CA ASP A 804 -39.49 -1.51 -44.61
C ASP A 804 -40.35 -0.42 -45.27
N ARG A 805 -41.53 -0.12 -44.70
CA ARG A 805 -42.42 0.95 -45.18
C ARG A 805 -41.75 2.32 -45.08
N ASN A 806 -41.08 2.60 -43.96
CA ASN A 806 -40.35 3.86 -43.76
C ASN A 806 -39.23 4.03 -44.80
N PHE A 807 -38.51 2.96 -45.13
CA PHE A 807 -37.52 2.98 -46.21
C PHE A 807 -38.17 3.24 -47.58
N ILE A 808 -39.26 2.54 -47.91
CA ILE A 808 -39.97 2.72 -49.19
C ILE A 808 -40.51 4.15 -49.34
N VAL A 809 -40.98 4.80 -48.27
CA VAL A 809 -41.53 6.16 -48.35
C VAL A 809 -40.44 7.24 -48.27
N LYS A 810 -39.52 7.17 -47.29
CA LYS A 810 -38.57 8.26 -46.97
C LYS A 810 -37.14 8.04 -47.47
N GLY A 811 -36.76 6.81 -47.81
CA GLY A 811 -35.40 6.44 -48.25
C GLY A 811 -34.33 6.43 -47.15
N THR A 812 -34.70 6.73 -45.90
CA THR A 812 -33.79 6.70 -44.76
C THR A 812 -33.98 5.40 -43.98
N THR A 813 -32.92 4.59 -43.84
CA THR A 813 -32.89 3.51 -42.84
C THR A 813 -32.67 4.12 -41.46
N SER A 814 -33.61 3.95 -40.54
CA SER A 814 -33.37 4.30 -39.13
C SER A 814 -32.28 3.36 -38.60
N SER A 815 -31.10 3.88 -38.28
CA SER A 815 -30.02 3.14 -37.62
C SER A 815 -30.40 2.80 -36.17
N GLN A 816 -31.34 1.90 -35.96
CA GLN A 816 -31.41 1.13 -34.73
C GLN A 816 -30.66 -0.17 -34.98
N SER A 817 -29.56 -0.34 -34.25
CA SER A 817 -28.72 -1.53 -34.27
C SER A 817 -29.57 -2.79 -34.26
N ASP A 818 -29.45 -3.60 -35.31
CA ASP A 818 -29.87 -4.99 -35.31
C ASP A 818 -28.96 -5.73 -34.31
N GLN A 819 -29.31 -5.63 -33.02
CA GLN A 819 -28.92 -6.65 -32.08
C GLN A 819 -29.83 -7.84 -32.39
N GLU A 820 -29.31 -8.81 -33.15
CA GLU A 820 -29.87 -10.15 -33.19
C GLU A 820 -30.02 -10.61 -31.74
N ARG A 821 -31.26 -10.60 -31.24
CA ARG A 821 -31.55 -11.09 -29.89
C ARG A 821 -31.40 -12.61 -29.94
N GLU A 822 -30.40 -13.15 -29.24
CA GLU A 822 -30.18 -14.59 -28.99
C GLU A 822 -31.32 -15.28 -28.20
N ASN A 823 -32.59 -14.98 -28.48
CA ASN A 823 -33.75 -15.46 -27.71
C ASN A 823 -34.52 -16.61 -28.38
N ASP A 824 -34.09 -17.11 -29.55
CA ASP A 824 -34.80 -18.19 -30.26
C ASP A 824 -34.84 -19.53 -29.51
N LYS A 825 -34.02 -19.70 -28.47
CA LYS A 825 -33.93 -20.95 -27.68
C LYS A 825 -35.12 -21.20 -26.75
N PHE A 826 -35.91 -20.18 -26.41
CA PHE A 826 -36.94 -20.27 -25.36
C PHE A 826 -38.36 -19.95 -25.83
N MET A 827 -38.60 -19.73 -27.13
CA MET A 827 -39.94 -19.43 -27.63
C MET A 827 -40.82 -20.67 -27.75
N SER A 828 -42.12 -20.53 -27.51
CA SER A 828 -43.13 -21.54 -27.83
C SER A 828 -43.16 -21.95 -29.31
N GLU A 829 -43.56 -23.19 -29.60
CA GLU A 829 -43.64 -23.72 -30.97
C GLU A 829 -44.61 -22.93 -31.85
N GLU A 830 -45.72 -22.44 -31.28
CA GLU A 830 -46.67 -21.56 -31.97
C GLU A 830 -46.03 -20.22 -32.33
N ALA A 831 -45.28 -19.59 -31.42
CA ALA A 831 -44.56 -18.34 -31.69
C ALA A 831 -43.48 -18.50 -32.76
N LYS A 832 -42.77 -19.65 -32.79
CA LYS A 832 -41.80 -19.98 -33.85
C LYS A 832 -42.47 -20.12 -35.22
N LEU A 833 -43.60 -20.84 -35.28
CA LEU A 833 -44.36 -21.00 -36.51
C LEU A 833 -44.83 -19.64 -37.04
N VAL A 834 -45.38 -18.80 -36.16
CA VAL A 834 -45.82 -17.44 -36.52
C VAL A 834 -44.64 -16.62 -37.02
N LYS A 835 -43.51 -16.59 -36.30
CA LYS A 835 -42.29 -15.88 -36.73
C LYS A 835 -41.82 -16.34 -38.13
N LYS A 836 -41.87 -17.64 -38.40
CA LYS A 836 -41.56 -18.19 -39.73
C LYS A 836 -42.56 -17.71 -40.79
N THR A 837 -43.86 -17.74 -40.51
CA THR A 837 -44.87 -17.25 -41.46
C THR A 837 -44.75 -15.75 -41.75
N GLU A 838 -44.39 -14.93 -40.75
CA GLU A 838 -44.20 -13.49 -40.96
C GLU A 838 -42.90 -13.17 -41.71
N THR A 839 -41.81 -13.91 -41.45
CA THR A 839 -40.57 -13.76 -42.23
C THR A 839 -40.75 -14.23 -43.67
N GLU A 840 -41.48 -15.32 -43.90
CA GLU A 840 -41.88 -15.77 -45.24
C GLU A 840 -42.72 -14.71 -45.95
N PHE A 841 -43.74 -14.13 -45.29
CA PHE A 841 -44.55 -13.05 -45.85
C PHE A 841 -43.70 -11.83 -46.22
N ARG A 842 -42.79 -11.40 -45.32
CA ARG A 842 -41.86 -10.30 -45.58
C ARG A 842 -40.99 -10.59 -46.81
N SER A 843 -40.46 -11.81 -46.90
CA SER A 843 -39.65 -12.25 -48.06
C SER A 843 -40.44 -12.25 -49.37
N GLN A 844 -41.72 -12.69 -49.35
CA GLN A 844 -42.62 -12.69 -50.51
C GLN A 844 -42.91 -11.28 -51.01
N ILE A 845 -43.04 -10.30 -50.11
CA ILE A 845 -43.21 -8.89 -50.49
C ILE A 845 -41.93 -8.35 -51.12
N THR A 846 -40.76 -8.66 -50.56
CA THR A 846 -39.47 -8.16 -51.08
C THR A 846 -39.04 -8.81 -52.40
N SER A 847 -39.56 -10.00 -52.73
CA SER A 847 -39.16 -10.79 -53.91
C SER A 847 -40.16 -10.73 -55.08
N LEU A 848 -41.16 -9.84 -55.01
CA LEU A 848 -42.12 -9.62 -56.09
C LEU A 848 -41.44 -9.37 -57.45
N ALA A 849 -41.81 -10.12 -58.48
CA ALA A 849 -41.17 -10.07 -59.79
C ALA A 849 -41.17 -8.64 -60.39
N GLY A 850 -39.98 -8.10 -60.61
CA GLY A 850 -39.78 -6.75 -61.15
C GLY A 850 -40.17 -5.61 -60.19
N PHE A 851 -40.20 -5.87 -58.87
CA PHE A 851 -40.19 -4.85 -57.82
C PHE A 851 -38.75 -4.72 -57.30
N ARG A 852 -38.28 -3.48 -57.11
CA ARG A 852 -37.01 -3.18 -56.46
C ARG A 852 -37.30 -2.29 -55.26
N ILE A 853 -36.64 -2.55 -54.14
CA ILE A 853 -36.81 -1.70 -52.95
C ILE A 853 -36.10 -0.37 -53.23
N GLU A 854 -36.86 0.61 -53.72
CA GLU A 854 -36.43 1.97 -54.02
C GLU A 854 -37.35 2.95 -53.30
N SER A 855 -36.81 4.11 -52.95
CA SER A 855 -37.52 5.15 -52.19
C SER A 855 -38.46 5.95 -53.10
N LEU A 856 -39.72 6.13 -52.68
CA LEU A 856 -40.69 7.04 -53.31
C LEU A 856 -40.15 8.47 -53.42
N LYS A 857 -39.39 8.90 -52.41
CA LYS A 857 -38.70 10.19 -52.41
C LYS A 857 -37.62 10.27 -53.48
N ASP A 858 -36.88 9.19 -53.68
CA ASP A 858 -35.81 9.12 -54.69
C ASP A 858 -36.43 9.09 -56.10
N THR A 859 -37.56 8.37 -56.26
CA THR A 859 -38.30 8.34 -57.53
C THR A 859 -38.94 9.69 -57.87
N GLU A 860 -39.44 10.46 -56.90
CA GLU A 860 -39.89 11.85 -57.10
C GLU A 860 -38.74 12.75 -57.55
N GLN A 861 -37.58 12.64 -56.90
CA GLN A 861 -36.37 13.40 -57.27
C GLN A 861 -35.90 13.04 -58.69
N HIS A 862 -35.89 11.77 -59.05
CA HIS A 862 -35.53 11.31 -60.40
C HIS A 862 -36.47 11.86 -61.48
N LEU A 863 -37.79 11.87 -61.24
CA LEU A 863 -38.77 12.46 -62.17
C LEU A 863 -38.61 13.98 -62.30
N ARG A 864 -38.21 14.66 -61.22
CA ARG A 864 -37.89 16.10 -61.24
C ARG A 864 -36.63 16.41 -62.03
N ILE A 865 -35.61 15.56 -61.98
CA ILE A 865 -34.38 15.69 -62.79
C ILE A 865 -34.70 15.48 -64.27
N LEU A 866 -35.52 14.47 -64.60
CA LEU A 866 -35.95 14.19 -65.97
C LEU A 866 -36.74 15.38 -66.58
N LYS A 867 -37.56 16.07 -65.79
CA LYS A 867 -38.23 17.32 -66.18
C LYS A 867 -37.26 18.42 -66.61
N GLY A 868 -36.06 18.48 -66.03
CA GLY A 868 -35.05 19.50 -66.32
C GLY A 868 -34.26 19.28 -67.62
N SER A 869 -34.46 18.15 -68.30
CA SER A 869 -33.76 17.82 -69.55
C SER A 869 -34.39 18.49 -70.77
N SER A 870 -33.55 19.10 -71.62
CA SER A 870 -33.97 19.93 -72.78
C SER A 870 -34.70 19.18 -73.89
N ASN A 871 -34.70 17.85 -73.87
CA ASN A 871 -35.18 17.00 -74.97
C ASN A 871 -36.65 16.55 -74.82
N LEU A 872 -37.38 17.00 -73.79
CA LEU A 872 -38.72 16.51 -73.43
C LEU A 872 -39.80 17.62 -73.39
N SER A 873 -39.59 18.73 -74.11
CA SER A 873 -40.44 19.94 -74.16
C SER A 873 -41.96 19.65 -74.22
N ASP A 874 -42.38 18.70 -75.05
CA ASP A 874 -43.81 18.47 -75.34
C ASP A 874 -44.55 17.70 -74.23
N TYR A 875 -43.83 17.08 -73.28
CA TYR A 875 -44.38 16.20 -72.24
C TYR A 875 -44.10 16.67 -70.81
N VAL A 876 -43.56 17.89 -70.65
CA VAL A 876 -43.30 18.52 -69.34
C VAL A 876 -44.56 18.59 -68.48
N ARG A 877 -45.74 18.75 -69.10
CA ARG A 877 -47.04 18.80 -68.41
C ARG A 877 -47.42 17.45 -67.79
N ASP A 878 -47.25 16.36 -68.52
CA ASP A 878 -47.63 15.02 -68.05
C ASP A 878 -46.68 14.54 -66.95
N LEU A 879 -45.37 14.78 -67.09
CA LEU A 879 -44.37 14.55 -66.03
C LEU A 879 -44.63 15.43 -64.79
N GLN A 880 -45.13 16.66 -64.98
CA GLN A 880 -45.48 17.55 -63.88
C GLN A 880 -46.72 17.05 -63.11
N ASN A 881 -47.75 16.57 -63.81
CA ASN A 881 -48.94 16.00 -63.17
C ASN A 881 -48.61 14.75 -62.35
N GLU A 882 -47.76 13.86 -62.88
CA GLU A 882 -47.35 12.65 -62.16
C GLU A 882 -46.41 12.95 -60.98
N SER A 883 -45.51 13.94 -61.10
CA SER A 883 -44.68 14.41 -59.98
C SER A 883 -45.50 15.04 -58.85
N VAL A 884 -46.56 15.78 -59.16
CA VAL A 884 -47.48 16.34 -58.16
C VAL A 884 -48.22 15.22 -57.43
N TRP A 885 -48.73 14.23 -58.16
CA TRP A 885 -49.40 13.08 -57.54
C TRP A 885 -48.47 12.28 -56.61
N ILE A 886 -47.24 11.98 -57.03
CA ILE A 886 -46.27 11.27 -56.18
C ILE A 886 -45.99 12.06 -54.90
N ARG A 887 -45.98 13.40 -54.97
CA ARG A 887 -45.80 14.26 -53.79
C ARG A 887 -46.99 14.23 -52.85
N GLU A 888 -48.22 14.29 -53.38
CA GLU A 888 -49.44 14.15 -52.57
C GLU A 888 -49.53 12.76 -51.93
N LEU A 889 -49.17 11.72 -52.68
CA LEU A 889 -49.05 10.36 -52.16
C LEU A 889 -48.00 10.30 -51.05
N LEU A 890 -46.81 10.86 -51.25
CA LEU A 890 -45.75 10.87 -50.25
C LEU A 890 -46.20 11.54 -48.95
N LEU A 891 -46.85 12.72 -49.02
CA LEU A 891 -47.39 13.40 -47.83
C LEU A 891 -48.43 12.54 -47.10
N SER A 892 -49.40 11.96 -47.83
CA SER A 892 -50.40 11.06 -47.23
C SER A 892 -49.78 9.82 -46.58
N GLN A 893 -48.72 9.27 -47.19
CA GLN A 893 -47.99 8.12 -46.67
C GLN A 893 -47.08 8.48 -45.48
N GLU A 894 -46.55 9.70 -45.43
CA GLU A 894 -45.78 10.22 -44.29
C GLU A 894 -46.67 10.43 -43.06
N ASP A 895 -47.86 10.99 -43.24
CA ASP A 895 -48.87 11.14 -42.17
C ASP A 895 -49.32 9.78 -41.63
N LEU A 896 -49.55 8.82 -42.54
CA LEU A 896 -49.86 7.44 -42.18
C LEU A 896 -48.71 6.79 -41.39
N LEU A 897 -47.46 6.99 -41.83
CA LEU A 897 -46.29 6.45 -41.13
C LEU A 897 -46.17 6.99 -39.70
N GLU A 898 -46.45 8.27 -39.46
CA GLU A 898 -46.47 8.85 -38.11
C GLU A 898 -47.57 8.21 -37.24
N CYS A 899 -48.75 7.96 -37.82
CA CYS A 899 -49.83 7.26 -37.13
C CYS A 899 -49.45 5.81 -36.76
N LEU A 900 -48.85 5.05 -37.69
CA LEU A 900 -48.41 3.67 -37.47
C LEU A 900 -47.25 3.59 -36.46
N ASP A 901 -46.31 4.54 -36.48
CA ASP A 901 -45.22 4.62 -35.50
C ASP A 901 -45.75 4.94 -34.09
N ASN A 902 -46.72 5.86 -33.98
CA ASN A 902 -47.38 6.16 -32.71
C ASN A 902 -48.14 4.95 -32.15
N ASP A 903 -48.84 4.21 -33.01
CA ASP A 903 -49.50 2.96 -32.62
C ASP A 903 -48.50 1.90 -32.16
N ALA A 904 -47.38 1.71 -32.87
CA ALA A 904 -46.31 0.78 -32.46
C ALA A 904 -45.72 1.13 -31.09
N ARG A 905 -45.46 2.42 -30.82
CA ARG A 905 -44.96 2.91 -29.52
C ARG A 905 -45.94 2.62 -28.39
N LYS A 906 -47.23 2.89 -28.59
CA LYS A 906 -48.27 2.64 -27.58
C LYS A 906 -48.44 1.15 -27.28
N LEU A 907 -48.47 0.30 -28.33
CA LEU A 907 -48.56 -1.15 -28.16
C LEU A 907 -47.31 -1.71 -27.45
N SER A 908 -46.12 -1.21 -27.78
CA SER A 908 -44.87 -1.60 -27.11
C SER A 908 -44.85 -1.14 -25.64
N SER A 909 -45.35 0.07 -25.35
CA SER A 909 -45.50 0.59 -23.99
C SER A 909 -46.44 -0.30 -23.15
N LEU A 910 -47.58 -0.68 -23.72
CA LEU A 910 -48.54 -1.59 -23.08
C LEU A 910 -47.94 -2.98 -22.82
N LEU A 911 -47.24 -3.57 -23.80
CA LEU A 911 -46.57 -4.85 -23.61
C LEU A 911 -45.52 -4.78 -22.49
N ASN A 912 -44.70 -3.73 -22.47
CA ASN A 912 -43.69 -3.53 -21.43
C ASN A 912 -44.31 -3.35 -20.03
N ALA A 913 -45.44 -2.63 -19.95
CA ALA A 913 -46.19 -2.48 -18.70
C ALA A 913 -46.71 -3.84 -18.20
N ARG A 914 -47.26 -4.67 -19.10
CA ARG A 914 -47.70 -6.04 -18.77
C ARG A 914 -46.53 -6.93 -18.33
N ILE A 915 -45.42 -6.94 -19.06
CA ILE A 915 -44.21 -7.70 -18.67
C ILE A 915 -43.75 -7.29 -17.27
N SER A 916 -43.75 -5.99 -16.96
CA SER A 916 -43.39 -5.50 -15.63
C SER A 916 -44.36 -5.98 -14.54
N TYR A 917 -45.67 -6.10 -14.83
CA TYR A 917 -46.66 -6.64 -13.91
C TYR A 917 -46.40 -8.13 -13.65
N TYR A 918 -46.30 -8.95 -14.70
CA TYR A 918 -46.08 -10.39 -14.55
C TYR A 918 -44.74 -10.74 -13.93
N ARG A 919 -43.68 -9.96 -14.21
CA ARG A 919 -42.39 -10.12 -13.51
C ARG A 919 -42.53 -9.89 -12.01
N LYS A 920 -43.31 -8.89 -11.57
CA LYS A 920 -43.55 -8.66 -10.14
C LYS A 920 -44.41 -9.76 -9.51
N LEU A 921 -45.44 -10.20 -10.21
CA LEU A 921 -46.27 -11.33 -9.79
C LEU A 921 -45.42 -12.60 -9.63
N GLN A 922 -44.50 -12.86 -10.57
CA GLN A 922 -43.57 -13.98 -10.52
C GLN A 922 -42.61 -13.85 -9.33
N ILE A 923 -42.08 -12.66 -9.02
CA ILE A 923 -41.23 -12.46 -7.84
C ILE A 923 -42.00 -12.82 -6.56
N ILE A 924 -43.26 -12.40 -6.44
CA ILE A 924 -44.10 -12.75 -5.28
C ILE A 924 -44.32 -14.27 -5.22
N SER A 925 -44.66 -14.91 -6.35
CA SER A 925 -44.88 -16.36 -6.42
C SER A 925 -43.61 -17.16 -6.12
N ASN A 926 -42.46 -16.78 -6.70
CA ASN A 926 -41.16 -17.40 -6.44
C ASN A 926 -40.71 -17.27 -4.98
N THR A 927 -41.26 -16.34 -4.21
CA THR A 927 -40.97 -16.29 -2.77
C THR A 927 -41.77 -17.31 -1.97
N LEU A 928 -42.82 -17.90 -2.54
CA LEU A 928 -43.64 -18.94 -1.92
C LEU A 928 -43.22 -20.37 -2.30
N LEU A 929 -42.51 -20.51 -3.43
CA LEU A 929 -41.85 -21.75 -3.89
C LEU A 929 -40.47 -21.87 -3.25
#